data_AF-K9VTM8-F1
#
_entry.id   AF-K9VTM8-F1
#
_cell.length_a   1.000
_cell.length_b   1.000
_cell.length_c   1.000
_cell.angle_alpha   90.00
_cell.angle_beta   90.00
_cell.angle_gamma   90.00
#
_symmetry.space_group_name_H-M   'P 1'
#
loop_
_entity.id
_entity.type
_entity.pdbx_description
1 polymer ?
#
loop_
_entity_poly.entity_id
_entity_poly.type
_entity_poly.pdbx_seq_one_letter_code
_entity_poly.pdbx_strand_id
1 'polypeptide(L)'
;MSTTQSTQESQGLDTAQSTPNLKGLGTLCSIDKKSLTADHEAHISGRGLLNDWARACCHSASIAQASHYLGYSVKSPGLLFIGKDGQVQYRPDIREPKRGKKEPPKYLSPSGEFDAFLPPSPDNPLYWEIEALKREAFYINDVPYILITEGVFKALAGCSNRIPTISLLGVEQGLTGKARDPENQRFLVAALRRLAEAGFGFIIGFDADAATNPNVRAAERKLAKQLAKFKVPVRSITGCWEAGPKGEFKGMDDFIQNKGIEEFRAILTKAKLFGEKEGDADGEKKSKFPSADAMSREIAEDYRDKLAFNNEVLCWYHYEADTTGIWSPETDEYVESIIYQILKSKGLKNLPPTYVSSVKRFLRHELIERKWKSKAGLLPFQNGALEIATGKLYPHSPGYKFTWALPRPHSVVDTEWGKIRQWLDFATHGNIHVQNLLLAFAAAVLKGRAEVQKFLHLIGIGGSGKGTFIRLLVALIGIENTHSSTLEDWCNNRFEAAQAYCKRLLIFPDENRGTRSLGKFKQVTGGDWLRAEEKGQKPFKFKFEGMVVVASEFPIFGADSGSGMARRTISVPFSAAVGTRRDLDKEFLPELAAFTNYLLSLDDAWVENTLRGVMDIPEIGAQFWESKIREDSVAGFLNDKLILDPFAQTSIGDSPNAEGTLYQAYHQYCADQGHKPQAVKNFSPNLIECASTILGWQIEKAHTKIGKIIKGLRLRTKADEHIPTYDYELQLRCKAGDGCGDGSVTVPVTGQNLYSETITASVTDKPLSHGEENVEIQTEIKKAPVEVNESVISNADNEVSVNPSPSPEPLPVADCDPSPNPSQNPSPNPAELNEDELNLVEMIRVATAEPDPEAARRAAADILPILKDVCARGAANREKVWAALTESERTTFSALSAEPLALTDNPQEPESLQPAPEPELIASADAEKLREIATVWWPEYYPEQLQTLITQMFGHCAPGTRYGVATITAWLASEDAVVRERIGELIRRRSEGSC
;
A
#
# COMPACT_ATOMS: atom_id res chain seq x y z
N MET A 1 39.52 -63.29 6.68
CA MET A 1 38.73 -63.85 5.56
C MET A 1 39.17 -63.13 4.30
N SER A 2 40.17 -63.69 3.60
CA SER A 2 40.09 -64.18 2.21
C SER A 2 39.92 -63.03 1.18
N THR A 3 41.04 -62.50 0.64
CA THR A 3 41.59 -62.73 -0.73
C THR A 3 40.81 -61.98 -1.82
N THR A 4 41.39 -61.10 -2.64
CA THR A 4 42.50 -61.38 -3.60
C THR A 4 43.31 -60.13 -4.00
N GLN A 5 44.59 -60.34 -4.32
CA GLN A 5 45.58 -59.41 -4.91
C GLN A 5 45.53 -59.40 -6.45
N SER A 6 45.96 -58.30 -7.10
CA SER A 6 46.99 -58.21 -8.16
C SER A 6 46.92 -56.84 -8.87
N THR A 7 47.85 -55.88 -8.71
CA THR A 7 49.09 -55.64 -9.52
C THR A 7 48.96 -55.69 -11.04
N GLN A 8 49.10 -54.52 -11.71
CA GLN A 8 49.94 -54.23 -12.89
C GLN A 8 49.67 -52.77 -13.34
N GLU A 9 50.64 -51.86 -13.24
CA GLU A 9 51.59 -51.42 -14.28
C GLU A 9 50.99 -50.59 -15.43
N SER A 10 51.28 -49.29 -15.44
CA SER A 10 51.50 -48.45 -16.64
C SER A 10 52.08 -47.11 -16.19
N GLN A 11 53.42 -46.93 -16.19
CA GLN A 11 54.21 -46.36 -17.28
C GLN A 11 53.90 -44.88 -17.57
N GLY A 12 54.89 -44.00 -17.37
CA GLY A 12 54.94 -42.68 -18.01
C GLY A 12 55.25 -41.45 -17.15
N LEU A 13 56.27 -41.48 -16.28
CA LEU A 13 57.04 -40.28 -15.97
C LEU A 13 58.01 -40.03 -17.13
N ASP A 14 57.86 -38.90 -17.84
CA ASP A 14 58.93 -38.00 -18.26
C ASP A 14 58.45 -37.08 -19.37
N THR A 15 58.06 -35.86 -19.01
CA THR A 15 58.26 -34.68 -19.87
C THR A 15 58.52 -33.48 -18.96
N ALA A 16 59.56 -33.58 -18.14
CA ALA A 16 60.33 -32.39 -17.82
C ALA A 16 60.91 -31.91 -19.15
N GLN A 17 60.28 -30.91 -19.76
CA GLN A 17 60.88 -30.21 -20.89
C GLN A 17 62.24 -29.72 -20.44
N SER A 18 63.25 -30.39 -20.99
CA SER A 18 64.66 -30.08 -20.90
C SER A 18 64.86 -28.57 -20.95
N THR A 19 65.62 -28.05 -19.98
CA THR A 19 66.43 -26.84 -20.19
C THR A 19 66.96 -26.85 -21.62
N PRO A 20 66.70 -25.82 -22.44
CA PRO A 20 67.24 -25.78 -23.79
C PRO A 20 68.75 -25.96 -23.70
N ASN A 21 69.26 -26.91 -24.48
CA ASN A 21 70.64 -27.34 -24.50
C ASN A 21 71.57 -26.15 -24.79
N LEU A 22 72.18 -25.60 -23.73
CA LEU A 22 73.11 -24.47 -23.73
C LEU A 22 74.45 -24.75 -24.46
N LYS A 23 74.58 -25.85 -25.21
CA LYS A 23 75.82 -26.23 -25.91
C LYS A 23 75.86 -25.90 -27.40
N GLY A 24 74.82 -25.28 -27.97
CA GLY A 24 74.67 -25.14 -29.44
C GLY A 24 74.77 -23.74 -30.07
N LEU A 25 74.83 -22.66 -29.28
CA LEU A 25 74.95 -21.29 -29.79
C LEU A 25 76.02 -20.55 -28.98
N GLY A 26 77.23 -20.55 -29.54
CA GLY A 26 78.45 -20.13 -28.88
C GLY A 26 78.43 -18.69 -28.35
N THR A 27 78.93 -18.55 -27.12
CA THR A 27 79.93 -17.57 -26.66
C THR A 27 79.75 -16.07 -26.97
N LEU A 28 78.64 -15.63 -27.57
CA LEU A 28 78.40 -14.23 -27.99
C LEU A 28 77.21 -13.57 -27.27
N CYS A 29 76.53 -14.26 -26.36
CA CYS A 29 75.38 -13.70 -25.62
C CYS A 29 75.30 -14.08 -24.13
N SER A 30 76.33 -14.70 -23.54
CA SER A 30 76.39 -14.86 -22.08
C SER A 30 76.77 -13.54 -21.43
N ILE A 31 75.96 -13.05 -20.50
CA ILE A 31 76.33 -11.93 -19.63
C ILE A 31 77.36 -12.48 -18.65
N ASP A 32 78.64 -12.20 -18.89
CA ASP A 32 79.71 -12.56 -17.95
C ASP A 32 79.54 -11.78 -16.63
N LYS A 33 79.93 -12.42 -15.52
CA LYS A 33 79.79 -11.88 -14.17
C LYS A 33 80.53 -10.53 -14.04
N LYS A 34 79.77 -9.48 -13.69
CA LYS A 34 80.13 -8.06 -13.45
C LYS A 34 80.31 -7.19 -14.70
N SER A 35 79.21 -6.61 -15.20
CA SER A 35 79.30 -5.51 -16.18
C SER A 35 78.14 -4.52 -16.03
N LEU A 36 78.18 -3.71 -14.98
CA LEU A 36 77.45 -2.43 -14.98
C LEU A 36 78.36 -1.36 -15.60
N THR A 37 77.84 -0.57 -16.54
CA THR A 37 78.54 0.63 -17.01
C THR A 37 78.56 1.69 -15.91
N ALA A 38 79.50 2.64 -15.96
CA ALA A 38 79.59 3.72 -14.99
C ALA A 38 78.28 4.53 -14.88
N ASP A 39 77.58 4.74 -16.00
CA ASP A 39 76.29 5.44 -16.03
C ASP A 39 75.19 4.65 -15.31
N HIS A 40 75.16 3.33 -15.48
CA HIS A 40 74.22 2.47 -14.77
C HIS A 40 74.56 2.35 -13.28
N GLU A 41 75.85 2.26 -12.92
CA GLU A 41 76.27 2.33 -11.52
C GLU A 41 75.88 3.66 -10.88
N ALA A 42 76.07 4.79 -11.58
CA ALA A 42 75.64 6.10 -11.13
C ALA A 42 74.10 6.19 -10.98
N HIS A 43 73.34 5.59 -11.91
CA HIS A 43 71.87 5.54 -11.82
C HIS A 43 71.39 4.76 -10.59
N ILE A 44 72.02 3.61 -10.31
CA ILE A 44 71.68 2.76 -9.15
C ILE A 44 72.14 3.44 -7.86
N SER A 45 73.32 4.07 -7.87
CA SER A 45 73.87 4.84 -6.75
C SER A 45 73.00 6.03 -6.38
N GLY A 46 72.45 6.75 -7.38
CA GLY A 46 71.51 7.85 -7.15
C GLY A 46 70.22 7.44 -6.44
N ARG A 47 69.86 6.14 -6.48
CA ARG A 47 68.75 5.54 -5.73
C ARG A 47 69.15 5.01 -4.34
N GLY A 48 70.42 5.18 -3.94
CA GLY A 48 70.94 4.61 -2.70
C GLY A 48 71.02 3.07 -2.69
N LEU A 49 70.96 2.43 -3.86
CA LEU A 49 70.81 0.96 -3.98
C LEU A 49 72.04 0.27 -4.58
N LEU A 50 73.20 0.94 -4.70
CA LEU A 50 74.41 0.31 -5.22
C LEU A 50 75.05 -0.61 -4.17
N ASN A 51 74.40 -1.75 -3.91
CA ASN A 51 74.78 -2.79 -2.95
C ASN A 51 74.93 -4.15 -3.63
N ASP A 52 75.32 -5.18 -2.87
CA ASP A 52 75.59 -6.51 -3.42
C ASP A 52 74.37 -7.18 -4.04
N TRP A 53 73.16 -6.90 -3.54
CA TRP A 53 71.91 -7.35 -4.15
C TRP A 53 71.70 -6.74 -5.54
N ALA A 54 71.92 -5.43 -5.69
CA ALA A 54 71.83 -4.79 -7.00
C ALA A 54 72.91 -5.28 -7.96
N ARG A 55 74.15 -5.51 -7.48
CA ARG A 55 75.24 -6.08 -8.29
C ARG A 55 74.99 -7.52 -8.71
N ALA A 56 74.27 -8.31 -7.90
CA ALA A 56 73.86 -9.68 -8.23
C ALA A 56 72.70 -9.73 -9.23
N CYS A 57 71.87 -8.69 -9.26
CA CYS A 57 70.61 -8.65 -10.02
C CYS A 57 70.68 -7.86 -11.34
N CYS A 58 71.48 -6.79 -11.39
CA CYS A 58 71.45 -5.80 -12.46
C CYS A 58 72.64 -5.98 -13.43
N HIS A 59 72.35 -5.93 -14.73
CA HIS A 59 73.33 -6.09 -15.79
C HIS A 59 73.14 -5.03 -16.88
N SER A 60 74.21 -4.41 -17.36
CA SER A 60 74.12 -3.59 -18.58
C SER A 60 73.99 -4.52 -19.77
N ALA A 61 72.92 -4.35 -20.55
CA ALA A 61 72.65 -5.17 -21.72
C ALA A 61 72.70 -4.33 -22.99
N SER A 62 73.42 -4.84 -23.98
CA SER A 62 73.35 -4.35 -25.36
C SER A 62 71.97 -4.61 -25.96
N ILE A 63 71.67 -3.96 -27.09
CA ILE A 63 70.42 -4.16 -27.84
C ILE A 63 70.19 -5.65 -28.18
N ALA A 64 71.24 -6.36 -28.61
CA ALA A 64 71.14 -7.77 -28.97
C ALA A 64 70.82 -8.66 -27.76
N GLN A 65 71.50 -8.41 -26.63
CA GLN A 65 71.25 -9.14 -25.38
C GLN A 65 69.83 -8.87 -24.85
N ALA A 66 69.42 -7.60 -24.77
CA ALA A 66 68.09 -7.24 -24.30
C ALA A 66 66.99 -7.83 -25.21
N SER A 67 67.19 -7.83 -26.53
CA SER A 67 66.24 -8.42 -27.48
C SER A 67 66.12 -9.94 -27.31
N HIS A 68 67.24 -10.62 -27.02
CA HIS A 68 67.27 -12.06 -26.75
C HIS A 68 66.47 -12.41 -25.50
N TYR A 69 66.73 -11.73 -24.37
CA TYR A 69 66.03 -12.00 -23.11
C TYR A 69 64.55 -11.60 -23.13
N LEU A 70 64.17 -10.58 -23.90
CA LEU A 70 62.77 -10.15 -24.00
C LEU A 70 61.95 -10.97 -25.01
N GLY A 71 62.59 -11.66 -25.96
CA GLY A 71 61.91 -12.38 -27.03
C GLY A 71 61.39 -11.49 -28.17
N TYR A 72 61.70 -10.19 -28.15
CA TYR A 72 61.37 -9.24 -29.21
C TYR A 72 62.44 -8.14 -29.34
N SER A 73 62.54 -7.53 -30.52
CA SER A 73 63.56 -6.52 -30.81
C SER A 73 63.36 -5.23 -29.99
N VAL A 74 64.45 -4.75 -29.37
CA VAL A 74 64.54 -3.42 -28.73
C VAL A 74 65.49 -2.51 -29.50
N LYS A 75 65.41 -1.19 -29.30
CA LYS A 75 66.20 -0.20 -30.07
C LYS A 75 67.23 0.59 -29.28
N SER A 76 67.31 0.39 -27.98
CA SER A 76 68.23 1.09 -27.08
C SER A 76 68.91 0.08 -26.16
N PRO A 77 70.20 0.26 -25.82
CA PRO A 77 70.82 -0.45 -24.70
C PRO A 77 70.20 0.01 -23.38
N GLY A 78 70.56 -0.66 -22.28
CA GLY A 78 70.02 -0.30 -20.98
C GLY A 78 70.26 -1.35 -19.90
N LEU A 79 69.45 -1.28 -18.84
CA LEU A 79 69.61 -2.08 -17.65
C LEU A 79 68.68 -3.30 -17.67
N LEU A 80 69.26 -4.50 -17.66
CA LEU A 80 68.56 -5.78 -17.58
C LEU A 80 68.61 -6.31 -16.14
N PHE A 81 67.46 -6.68 -15.61
CA PHE A 81 67.30 -7.33 -14.32
C PHE A 81 67.04 -8.81 -14.54
N ILE A 82 67.78 -9.68 -13.84
CA ILE A 82 67.60 -11.14 -13.91
C ILE A 82 67.30 -11.67 -12.51
N GLY A 83 66.14 -12.29 -12.36
CA GLY A 83 65.68 -12.92 -11.13
C GLY A 83 66.29 -14.31 -10.93
N LYS A 84 66.26 -14.79 -9.70
CA LYS A 84 66.72 -16.14 -9.32
C LYS A 84 65.94 -17.25 -10.04
N ASP A 85 64.68 -16.99 -10.30
CA ASP A 85 63.70 -17.83 -11.00
C ASP A 85 63.81 -17.72 -12.53
N GLY A 86 64.74 -16.91 -13.06
CA GLY A 86 64.90 -16.66 -14.48
C GLY A 86 63.95 -15.58 -15.03
N GLN A 87 63.05 -15.03 -14.21
CA GLN A 87 62.20 -13.91 -14.61
C GLN A 87 63.06 -12.67 -14.88
N VAL A 88 62.83 -12.01 -16.01
CA VAL A 88 63.58 -10.81 -16.42
C VAL A 88 62.69 -9.57 -16.54
N GLN A 89 63.28 -8.40 -16.31
CA GLN A 89 62.70 -7.10 -16.63
C GLN A 89 63.79 -6.21 -17.20
N TYR A 90 63.44 -5.31 -18.12
CA TYR A 90 64.41 -4.47 -18.82
C TYR A 90 64.03 -3.00 -18.78
N ARG A 91 65.00 -2.12 -18.54
CA ARG A 91 64.84 -0.67 -18.55
C ARG A 91 65.75 -0.08 -19.65
N PRO A 92 65.21 0.35 -20.80
CA PRO A 92 66.02 0.98 -21.84
C PRO A 92 66.54 2.34 -21.37
N ASP A 93 67.72 2.73 -21.86
CA ASP A 93 68.31 4.04 -21.61
C ASP A 93 67.47 5.14 -22.28
N ILE A 94 67.05 4.88 -23.52
CA ILE A 94 66.17 5.75 -24.29
C ILE A 94 64.80 5.08 -24.41
N ARG A 95 63.77 5.76 -23.88
CA ARG A 95 62.39 5.26 -23.92
C ARG A 95 61.73 5.62 -25.23
N GLU A 96 61.24 4.62 -25.95
CA GLU A 96 60.52 4.84 -27.22
C GLU A 96 59.00 4.97 -27.02
N PRO A 97 58.34 5.93 -27.69
CA PRO A 97 56.88 6.04 -27.65
C PRO A 97 56.22 4.84 -28.31
N LYS A 98 55.28 4.20 -27.60
CA LYS A 98 54.39 3.19 -28.18
C LYS A 98 53.17 3.86 -28.83
N ARG A 99 52.78 3.40 -30.01
CA ARG A 99 51.59 3.88 -30.75
C ARG A 99 50.36 3.86 -29.82
N GLY A 100 49.78 5.03 -29.54
CA GLY A 100 48.58 5.17 -28.71
C GLY A 100 48.78 5.36 -27.19
N LYS A 101 50.02 5.47 -26.67
CA LYS A 101 50.26 5.83 -25.25
C LYS A 101 50.83 7.25 -25.13
N LYS A 102 50.31 8.03 -24.17
CA LYS A 102 50.77 9.41 -23.87
C LYS A 102 52.25 9.48 -23.47
N GLU A 103 52.78 8.43 -22.83
CA GLU A 103 54.18 8.35 -22.42
C GLU A 103 54.81 7.01 -22.77
N PRO A 104 56.12 6.99 -23.12
CA PRO A 104 56.84 5.77 -23.43
C PRO A 104 57.05 4.91 -22.16
N PRO A 105 56.91 3.57 -22.26
CA PRO A 105 57.01 2.69 -21.09
C PRO A 105 58.40 2.76 -20.45
N LYS A 106 58.44 2.91 -19.12
CA LYS A 106 59.68 2.96 -18.34
C LYS A 106 60.39 1.60 -18.26
N TYR A 107 59.63 0.51 -18.22
CA TYR A 107 60.13 -0.87 -18.16
C TYR A 107 59.46 -1.73 -19.23
N LEU A 108 60.22 -2.70 -19.73
CA LEU A 108 59.85 -3.70 -20.70
C LEU A 108 59.94 -5.09 -20.05
N SER A 109 59.00 -5.95 -20.39
CA SER A 109 58.93 -7.33 -19.87
C SER A 109 58.90 -8.30 -21.04
N PRO A 110 59.40 -9.55 -20.86
CA PRO A 110 59.50 -10.52 -21.94
C PRO A 110 58.14 -10.87 -22.54
N SER A 111 58.13 -11.23 -23.81
CA SER A 111 56.93 -11.73 -24.50
C SER A 111 56.64 -13.17 -24.08
N GLY A 112 55.40 -13.44 -23.68
CA GLY A 112 54.97 -14.78 -23.29
C GLY A 112 54.59 -14.83 -21.81
N GLU A 113 54.94 -15.93 -21.17
CA GLU A 113 54.61 -16.20 -19.77
C GLU A 113 55.55 -15.44 -18.83
N PHE A 114 55.01 -14.94 -17.72
CA PHE A 114 55.75 -14.23 -16.69
C PHE A 114 55.38 -14.77 -15.31
N ASP A 115 56.30 -14.63 -14.37
CA ASP A 115 56.15 -14.93 -12.94
C ASP A 115 56.54 -13.70 -12.10
N ALA A 116 56.42 -13.80 -10.78
CA ALA A 116 56.89 -12.78 -9.85
C ALA A 116 58.43 -12.78 -9.79
N PHE A 117 59.04 -11.60 -9.92
CA PHE A 117 60.49 -11.45 -9.94
C PHE A 117 61.08 -11.68 -8.54
N LEU A 118 61.96 -12.67 -8.41
CA LEU A 118 62.69 -13.00 -7.17
C LEU A 118 64.13 -12.46 -7.24
N PRO A 119 64.51 -11.41 -6.48
CA PRO A 119 65.88 -10.91 -6.48
C PRO A 119 66.93 -11.97 -6.12
N PRO A 120 68.02 -12.16 -6.89
CA PRO A 120 69.06 -13.12 -6.52
C PRO A 120 69.85 -12.64 -5.29
N SER A 121 69.94 -13.49 -4.26
CA SER A 121 70.75 -13.21 -3.07
C SER A 121 72.24 -13.29 -3.41
N PRO A 122 73.07 -12.31 -2.99
CA PRO A 122 74.51 -12.32 -3.27
C PRO A 122 75.26 -13.43 -2.52
N ASP A 123 74.81 -13.76 -1.30
CA ASP A 123 75.56 -14.61 -0.38
C ASP A 123 74.95 -16.00 -0.19
N ASN A 124 73.65 -16.18 -0.49
CA ASN A 124 72.94 -17.44 -0.28
C ASN A 124 72.22 -17.91 -1.56
N PRO A 125 72.75 -18.91 -2.29
CA PRO A 125 72.10 -19.42 -3.50
C PRO A 125 70.76 -20.13 -3.21
N LEU A 126 70.50 -20.52 -1.97
CA LEU A 126 69.27 -21.17 -1.50
C LEU A 126 68.31 -20.17 -0.81
N TYR A 127 68.56 -18.86 -0.88
CA TYR A 127 67.77 -17.85 -0.16
C TYR A 127 66.25 -17.98 -0.36
N TRP A 128 65.80 -18.28 -1.58
CA TRP A 128 64.38 -18.46 -1.90
C TRP A 128 63.85 -19.88 -1.67
N GLU A 129 64.65 -20.81 -1.14
CA GLU A 129 64.16 -22.11 -0.68
C GLU A 129 63.40 -21.97 0.64
N ILE A 130 62.34 -22.76 0.82
CA ILE A 130 61.35 -22.54 1.88
C ILE A 130 61.98 -22.47 3.28
N GLU A 131 62.91 -23.38 3.61
CA GLU A 131 63.53 -23.41 4.93
C GLU A 131 64.49 -22.23 5.18
N ALA A 132 65.28 -21.85 4.18
CA ALA A 132 66.19 -20.72 4.28
C ALA A 132 65.40 -19.41 4.35
N LEU A 133 64.36 -19.29 3.53
CA LEU A 133 63.50 -18.12 3.47
C LEU A 133 62.73 -17.90 4.77
N LYS A 134 62.28 -18.98 5.45
CA LYS A 134 61.66 -18.86 6.78
C LYS A 134 62.62 -18.24 7.80
N ARG A 135 63.91 -18.60 7.78
CA ARG A 135 64.90 -18.04 8.73
C ARG A 135 65.15 -16.55 8.53
N GLU A 136 65.04 -16.07 7.29
CA GLU A 136 65.26 -14.67 6.91
C GLU A 136 63.95 -13.85 6.81
N ALA A 137 62.79 -14.46 7.11
CA ALA A 137 61.49 -13.83 6.96
C ALA A 137 61.23 -12.74 8.00
N PHE A 138 60.36 -11.79 7.63
CA PHE A 138 59.82 -10.82 8.57
C PHE A 138 58.65 -11.46 9.32
N TYR A 139 58.68 -11.50 10.65
CA TYR A 139 57.64 -12.17 11.45
C TYR A 139 56.64 -11.17 12.05
N ILE A 140 55.34 -11.47 11.92
CA ILE A 140 54.27 -10.80 12.66
C ILE A 140 53.42 -11.90 13.32
N ASN A 141 53.30 -11.88 14.65
CA ASN A 141 52.57 -12.88 15.44
C ASN A 141 52.96 -14.33 15.05
N ASP A 142 54.27 -14.62 15.04
CA ASP A 142 54.86 -15.92 14.69
C ASP A 142 54.62 -16.45 13.27
N VAL A 143 54.03 -15.63 12.38
CA VAL A 143 53.86 -15.96 10.96
C VAL A 143 54.96 -15.28 10.12
N PRO A 144 55.69 -16.02 9.24
CA PRO A 144 56.66 -15.43 8.34
C PRO A 144 55.96 -14.74 7.16
N TYR A 145 56.31 -13.48 6.89
CA TYR A 145 55.74 -12.65 5.84
C TYR A 145 56.73 -12.37 4.70
N ILE A 146 56.18 -12.28 3.48
CA ILE A 146 56.86 -11.83 2.27
C ILE A 146 56.20 -10.54 1.78
N LEU A 147 57.01 -9.53 1.47
CA LEU A 147 56.54 -8.25 0.94
C LEU A 147 56.40 -8.31 -0.58
N ILE A 148 55.28 -7.85 -1.10
CA ILE A 148 54.98 -7.73 -2.54
C ILE A 148 54.95 -6.25 -2.91
N THR A 149 55.74 -5.87 -3.90
CA THR A 149 55.79 -4.50 -4.44
C THR A 149 55.73 -4.51 -5.98
N GLU A 150 55.50 -3.37 -6.63
CA GLU A 150 55.83 -3.21 -8.05
C GLU A 150 57.22 -2.60 -8.28
N GLY A 151 58.00 -3.20 -9.17
CA GLY A 151 59.29 -2.69 -9.60
C GLY A 151 60.50 -3.31 -8.87
N VAL A 152 61.51 -3.70 -9.65
CA VAL A 152 62.67 -4.46 -9.18
C VAL A 152 63.50 -3.69 -8.15
N PHE A 153 63.69 -2.38 -8.32
CA PHE A 153 64.47 -1.59 -7.35
C PHE A 153 63.86 -1.57 -5.95
N LYS A 154 62.52 -1.57 -5.83
CA LYS A 154 61.83 -1.67 -4.54
C LYS A 154 62.04 -3.02 -3.88
N ALA A 155 62.00 -4.10 -4.67
CA ALA A 155 62.31 -5.44 -4.17
C ALA A 155 63.78 -5.56 -3.70
N LEU A 156 64.72 -4.97 -4.44
CA LEU A 156 66.13 -4.90 -4.03
C LEU A 156 66.31 -4.06 -2.74
N ALA A 157 65.59 -2.95 -2.60
CA ALA A 157 65.59 -2.13 -1.39
C ALA A 157 65.11 -2.94 -0.17
N GLY A 158 64.04 -3.72 -0.30
CA GLY A 158 63.56 -4.61 0.76
C GLY A 158 64.57 -5.71 1.11
N CYS A 159 65.04 -6.47 0.12
CA CYS A 159 65.95 -7.60 0.34
C CYS A 159 67.29 -7.16 0.94
N SER A 160 67.87 -6.04 0.48
CA SER A 160 69.11 -5.49 1.05
C SER A 160 68.96 -5.04 2.51
N ASN A 161 67.74 -4.81 2.97
CA ASN A 161 67.40 -4.45 4.33
C ASN A 161 66.84 -5.63 5.17
N ARG A 162 67.08 -6.87 4.72
CA ARG A 162 66.64 -8.12 5.36
C ARG A 162 65.12 -8.23 5.50
N ILE A 163 64.39 -7.81 4.47
CA ILE A 163 62.96 -8.06 4.33
C ILE A 163 62.79 -8.80 3.00
N PRO A 164 62.37 -10.08 3.00
CA PRO A 164 62.17 -10.79 1.75
C PRO A 164 61.06 -10.12 0.93
N THR A 165 61.47 -9.50 -0.18
CA THR A 165 60.57 -8.72 -1.02
C THR A 165 60.63 -9.22 -2.46
N ILE A 166 59.46 -9.40 -3.05
CA ILE A 166 59.29 -9.83 -4.44
C ILE A 166 58.66 -8.71 -5.26
N SER A 167 59.06 -8.61 -6.52
CA SER A 167 58.56 -7.58 -7.42
C SER A 167 57.58 -8.18 -8.43
N LEU A 168 56.41 -7.58 -8.56
CA LEU A 168 55.53 -7.82 -9.70
C LEU A 168 55.98 -6.95 -10.87
N LEU A 169 55.98 -7.50 -12.09
CA LEU A 169 56.33 -6.75 -13.31
C LEU A 169 55.33 -5.63 -13.63
N GLY A 170 54.13 -5.73 -13.03
CA GLY A 170 53.10 -4.72 -12.95
C GLY A 170 52.05 -5.16 -11.92
N VAL A 171 51.20 -4.24 -11.46
CA VAL A 171 50.25 -4.49 -10.35
C VAL A 171 49.28 -5.64 -10.59
N GLU A 172 48.96 -5.98 -11.85
CA GLU A 172 48.11 -7.12 -12.21
C GLU A 172 48.89 -8.42 -12.52
N GLN A 173 50.22 -8.36 -12.55
CA GLN A 173 51.09 -9.44 -13.03
C GLN A 173 51.47 -10.44 -11.92
N GLY A 174 50.78 -10.40 -10.77
CA GLY A 174 50.80 -11.48 -9.78
C GLY A 174 49.80 -12.60 -10.07
N LEU A 175 48.99 -12.44 -11.12
CA LEU A 175 48.01 -13.42 -11.56
C LEU A 175 48.32 -13.89 -12.99
N THR A 176 47.95 -15.12 -13.32
CA THR A 176 48.09 -15.69 -14.66
C THR A 176 47.40 -14.81 -15.71
N GLY A 177 48.01 -14.75 -16.90
CA GLY A 177 47.43 -14.07 -18.06
C GLY A 177 46.18 -14.78 -18.58
N LYS A 178 45.33 -14.07 -19.32
CA LYS A 178 44.05 -14.59 -19.87
C LYS A 178 44.20 -15.91 -20.65
N ALA A 179 45.34 -16.14 -21.30
CA ALA A 179 45.59 -17.36 -22.06
C ALA A 179 45.69 -18.63 -21.20
N ARG A 180 46.03 -18.50 -19.90
CA ARG A 180 46.14 -19.60 -18.92
C ARG A 180 44.93 -19.73 -18.01
N ASP A 181 43.87 -19.00 -18.34
CA ASP A 181 42.68 -18.88 -17.50
C ASP A 181 41.41 -18.94 -18.36
N PRO A 182 41.14 -20.12 -18.98
CA PRO A 182 40.00 -20.31 -19.88
C PRO A 182 38.64 -20.11 -19.17
N GLU A 183 38.62 -20.24 -17.84
CA GLU A 183 37.44 -20.05 -16.99
C GLU A 183 37.35 -18.63 -16.38
N ASN A 184 38.26 -17.73 -16.73
CA ASN A 184 38.31 -16.33 -16.28
C ASN A 184 38.38 -16.16 -14.73
N GLN A 185 38.99 -17.11 -14.03
CA GLN A 185 39.15 -17.16 -12.57
C GLN A 185 40.45 -16.49 -12.04
N ARG A 186 41.43 -16.21 -12.92
CA ARG A 186 42.79 -15.68 -12.76
C ARG A 186 43.53 -16.26 -11.54
N PHE A 187 44.38 -17.28 -11.77
CA PHE A 187 45.16 -17.96 -10.72
C PHE A 187 46.44 -17.21 -10.35
N LEU A 188 47.05 -17.54 -9.20
CA LEU A 188 48.37 -17.00 -8.82
C LEU A 188 49.47 -17.51 -9.77
N VAL A 189 50.47 -16.67 -10.05
CA VAL A 189 51.71 -17.08 -10.71
C VAL A 189 52.51 -18.07 -9.85
N ALA A 190 53.38 -18.87 -10.47
CA ALA A 190 53.95 -20.07 -9.84
C ALA A 190 54.79 -19.75 -8.59
N ALA A 191 55.58 -18.69 -8.60
CA ALA A 191 56.35 -18.26 -7.43
C ALA A 191 55.44 -17.89 -6.24
N LEU A 192 54.38 -17.11 -6.47
CA LEU A 192 53.42 -16.73 -5.42
C LEU A 192 52.66 -17.93 -4.88
N ARG A 193 52.21 -18.83 -5.77
CA ARG A 193 51.51 -20.05 -5.40
C ARG A 193 52.37 -20.94 -4.51
N ARG A 194 53.63 -21.20 -4.91
CA ARG A 194 54.60 -22.01 -4.15
C ARG A 194 54.80 -21.47 -2.73
N LEU A 195 54.90 -20.15 -2.59
CA LEU A 195 55.10 -19.50 -1.29
C LEU A 195 53.81 -19.50 -0.44
N ALA A 196 52.64 -19.32 -1.06
CA ALA A 196 51.36 -19.41 -0.35
C ALA A 196 51.09 -20.84 0.16
N GLU A 197 51.36 -21.87 -0.66
CA GLU A 197 51.25 -23.29 -0.26
C GLU A 197 52.22 -23.66 0.87
N ALA A 198 53.38 -22.99 0.95
CA ALA A 198 54.35 -23.18 2.03
C ALA A 198 53.98 -22.47 3.36
N GLY A 199 52.86 -21.75 3.39
CA GLY A 199 52.29 -21.10 4.57
C GLY A 199 52.82 -19.71 4.88
N PHE A 200 53.44 -19.01 3.92
CA PHE A 200 53.88 -17.63 4.13
C PHE A 200 52.69 -16.65 4.11
N GLY A 201 52.70 -15.69 5.03
CA GLY A 201 51.86 -14.50 4.94
C GLY A 201 52.38 -13.53 3.88
N PHE A 202 51.51 -12.65 3.38
CA PHE A 202 51.89 -11.65 2.39
C PHE A 202 51.54 -10.25 2.85
N ILE A 203 52.46 -9.30 2.65
CA ILE A 203 52.20 -7.87 2.81
C ILE A 203 52.26 -7.24 1.42
N ILE A 204 51.22 -6.53 0.99
CA ILE A 204 51.23 -5.81 -0.28
C ILE A 204 51.59 -4.34 0.00
N GLY A 205 52.63 -3.84 -0.66
CA GLY A 205 53.09 -2.45 -0.55
C GLY A 205 53.38 -1.88 -1.92
N PHE A 206 52.33 -1.47 -2.63
CA PHE A 206 52.45 -0.70 -3.87
C PHE A 206 52.79 0.78 -3.56
N ASP A 207 53.12 1.56 -4.60
CA ASP A 207 53.44 2.98 -4.47
C ASP A 207 52.39 3.73 -3.62
N ALA A 208 52.82 4.73 -2.85
CA ALA A 208 51.93 5.48 -1.97
C ALA A 208 50.74 6.13 -2.72
N ASP A 209 50.97 6.61 -3.95
CA ASP A 209 49.92 7.21 -4.78
C ASP A 209 48.99 6.17 -5.42
N ALA A 210 49.38 4.89 -5.44
CA ALA A 210 48.55 3.79 -5.93
C ALA A 210 47.25 3.64 -5.12
N ALA A 211 47.24 4.06 -3.85
CA ALA A 211 46.06 4.05 -2.99
C ALA A 211 44.91 4.92 -3.53
N THR A 212 45.22 5.94 -4.36
CA THR A 212 44.23 6.82 -4.98
C THR A 212 43.79 6.35 -6.37
N ASN A 213 44.50 5.39 -6.98
CA ASN A 213 44.21 4.89 -8.32
C ASN A 213 43.20 3.73 -8.27
N PRO A 214 41.97 3.88 -8.81
CA PRO A 214 40.93 2.85 -8.74
C PRO A 214 41.36 1.53 -9.39
N ASN A 215 42.15 1.59 -10.47
CA ASN A 215 42.63 0.40 -11.18
C ASN A 215 43.63 -0.38 -10.34
N VAL A 216 44.51 0.30 -9.62
CA VAL A 216 45.49 -0.36 -8.75
C VAL A 216 44.80 -0.96 -7.53
N ARG A 217 43.87 -0.24 -6.89
CA ARG A 217 43.03 -0.82 -5.81
C ARG A 217 42.23 -2.03 -6.28
N ALA A 218 41.78 -2.05 -7.53
CA ALA A 218 41.09 -3.22 -8.08
C ALA A 218 42.05 -4.40 -8.30
N ALA A 219 43.27 -4.14 -8.82
CA ALA A 219 44.31 -5.14 -9.01
C ALA A 219 44.77 -5.75 -7.67
N GLU A 220 45.08 -4.89 -6.69
CA GLU A 220 45.45 -5.28 -5.33
C GLU A 220 44.37 -6.17 -4.69
N ARG A 221 43.10 -5.75 -4.76
CA ARG A 221 42.00 -6.54 -4.19
C ARG A 221 41.83 -7.90 -4.86
N LYS A 222 42.07 -8.01 -6.17
CA LYS A 222 42.05 -9.29 -6.88
C LYS A 222 43.18 -10.20 -6.43
N LEU A 223 44.40 -9.68 -6.34
CA LEU A 223 45.58 -10.42 -5.90
C LEU A 223 45.40 -10.94 -4.47
N ALA A 224 45.00 -10.05 -3.54
CA ALA A 224 44.81 -10.39 -2.14
C ALA A 224 43.72 -11.45 -1.93
N LYS A 225 42.61 -11.38 -2.68
CA LYS A 225 41.57 -12.42 -2.66
C LYS A 225 42.08 -13.78 -3.13
N GLN A 226 42.96 -13.83 -4.13
CA GLN A 226 43.53 -15.10 -4.61
C GLN A 226 44.54 -15.67 -3.62
N LEU A 227 45.37 -14.83 -3.00
CA LEU A 227 46.28 -15.25 -1.92
C LEU A 227 45.49 -15.78 -0.70
N ALA A 228 44.40 -15.12 -0.31
CA ALA A 228 43.57 -15.53 0.82
C ALA A 228 42.92 -16.92 0.65
N LYS A 229 42.73 -17.42 -0.58
CA LYS A 229 42.22 -18.78 -0.84
C LYS A 229 43.13 -19.88 -0.27
N PHE A 230 44.42 -19.59 -0.09
CA PHE A 230 45.39 -20.52 0.51
C PHE A 230 45.36 -20.50 2.04
N LYS A 231 44.41 -19.77 2.65
CA LYS A 231 44.26 -19.60 4.11
C LYS A 231 45.49 -18.99 4.79
N VAL A 232 46.29 -18.25 4.02
CA VAL A 232 47.42 -17.46 4.54
C VAL A 232 46.99 -16.02 4.83
N PRO A 233 47.57 -15.35 5.84
CA PRO A 233 47.20 -13.97 6.15
C PRO A 233 47.79 -13.02 5.11
N VAL A 234 46.93 -12.18 4.55
CA VAL A 234 47.32 -11.13 3.60
C VAL A 234 47.10 -9.79 4.28
N ARG A 235 48.08 -8.89 4.21
CA ARG A 235 48.04 -7.53 4.76
C ARG A 235 48.34 -6.52 3.66
N SER A 236 47.95 -5.26 3.86
CA SER A 236 48.31 -4.17 2.95
C SER A 236 48.90 -2.99 3.70
N ILE A 237 49.95 -2.41 3.11
CA ILE A 237 50.55 -1.12 3.49
C ILE A 237 50.47 -0.09 2.36
N THR A 238 49.78 -0.41 1.25
CA THR A 238 49.61 0.53 0.13
C THR A 238 48.94 1.82 0.63
N GLY A 239 49.65 2.95 0.55
CA GLY A 239 49.17 4.24 1.05
C GLY A 239 49.35 4.46 2.56
N CYS A 240 50.11 3.61 3.28
CA CYS A 240 50.43 3.82 4.69
C CYS A 240 51.56 4.83 4.95
N TRP A 241 52.07 5.48 3.90
CA TRP A 241 52.94 6.65 3.98
C TRP A 241 52.53 7.66 2.92
N GLU A 242 52.77 8.94 3.20
CA GLU A 242 52.44 10.02 2.27
C GLU A 242 53.57 10.22 1.24
N ALA A 243 53.19 10.33 -0.04
CA ALA A 243 54.12 10.81 -1.06
C ALA A 243 54.47 12.27 -0.76
N GLY A 244 55.76 12.58 -0.59
CA GLY A 244 56.20 13.96 -0.36
C GLY A 244 55.71 14.94 -1.43
N PRO A 245 55.68 16.26 -1.17
CA PRO A 245 55.06 17.28 -2.03
C PRO A 245 55.61 17.37 -3.46
N LYS A 246 56.79 16.79 -3.75
CA LYS A 246 57.39 16.67 -5.09
C LYS A 246 57.52 15.21 -5.59
N GLY A 247 56.86 14.26 -4.92
CA GLY A 247 56.98 12.82 -5.19
C GLY A 247 58.22 12.16 -4.58
N GLU A 248 58.90 12.84 -3.65
CA GLU A 248 60.20 12.44 -3.07
C GLU A 248 60.15 11.13 -2.25
N PHE A 249 58.96 10.68 -1.81
CA PHE A 249 58.75 9.41 -1.08
C PHE A 249 57.67 8.53 -1.72
N LYS A 250 57.51 8.60 -3.04
CA LYS A 250 56.44 7.88 -3.74
C LYS A 250 56.60 6.35 -3.63
N GLY A 251 57.80 5.82 -3.85
CA GLY A 251 58.11 4.39 -3.73
C GLY A 251 58.69 4.02 -2.37
N MET A 252 58.57 2.75 -1.99
CA MET A 252 59.19 2.24 -0.75
C MET A 252 60.73 2.33 -0.77
N ASP A 253 61.36 2.27 -1.96
CA ASP A 253 62.81 2.46 -2.12
C ASP A 253 63.21 3.88 -1.75
N ASP A 254 62.47 4.88 -2.28
CA ASP A 254 62.70 6.29 -1.98
C ASP A 254 62.42 6.60 -0.49
N PHE A 255 61.39 5.98 0.09
CA PHE A 255 61.07 6.12 1.51
C PHE A 255 62.18 5.57 2.41
N ILE A 256 62.63 4.33 2.17
CA ILE A 256 63.70 3.70 2.96
C ILE A 256 65.01 4.50 2.85
N GLN A 257 65.33 5.02 1.66
CA GLN A 257 66.54 5.82 1.45
C GLN A 257 66.54 7.12 2.29
N ASN A 258 65.39 7.81 2.38
CA ASN A 258 65.32 9.12 3.02
C ASN A 258 64.95 9.08 4.50
N LYS A 259 64.07 8.17 4.91
CA LYS A 259 63.55 8.04 6.28
C LYS A 259 64.20 6.91 7.08
N GLY A 260 64.88 5.98 6.40
CA GLY A 260 65.53 4.85 7.02
C GLY A 260 64.64 3.62 7.15
N ILE A 261 65.28 2.47 7.36
CA ILE A 261 64.61 1.16 7.40
C ILE A 261 63.74 0.96 8.65
N GLU A 262 64.11 1.53 9.79
CA GLU A 262 63.36 1.35 11.04
C GLU A 262 61.98 2.01 10.99
N GLU A 263 61.86 3.18 10.36
CA GLU A 263 60.54 3.79 10.09
C GLU A 263 59.70 2.91 9.15
N PHE A 264 60.32 2.29 8.14
CA PHE A 264 59.60 1.38 7.25
C PHE A 264 59.17 0.07 7.93
N ARG A 265 60.00 -0.48 8.82
CA ARG A 265 59.61 -1.63 9.68
C ARG A 265 58.45 -1.29 10.62
N ALA A 266 58.41 -0.05 11.12
CA ALA A 266 57.27 0.44 11.90
C ALA A 266 55.98 0.54 11.06
N ILE A 267 56.06 0.78 9.74
CA ILE A 267 54.92 0.70 8.83
C ILE A 267 54.49 -0.76 8.63
N LEU A 268 55.44 -1.68 8.42
CA LEU A 268 55.15 -3.11 8.22
C LEU A 268 54.44 -3.75 9.42
N THR A 269 54.82 -3.37 10.65
CA THR A 269 54.15 -3.85 11.87
C THR A 269 52.72 -3.31 12.01
N LYS A 270 52.42 -2.14 11.43
CA LYS A 270 51.07 -1.54 11.39
C LYS A 270 50.21 -2.03 10.22
N ALA A 271 50.72 -2.93 9.38
CA ALA A 271 50.00 -3.44 8.22
C ALA A 271 48.68 -4.12 8.63
N LYS A 272 47.56 -3.63 8.11
CA LYS A 272 46.21 -4.15 8.45
C LYS A 272 45.91 -5.44 7.69
N LEU A 273 45.12 -6.36 8.26
CA LEU A 273 44.71 -7.56 7.55
C LEU A 273 43.78 -7.19 6.40
N PHE A 274 44.02 -7.75 5.22
CA PHE A 274 43.21 -7.51 4.04
C PHE A 274 41.81 -8.08 4.24
N GLY A 275 40.79 -7.22 4.26
CA GLY A 275 39.40 -7.59 4.51
C GLY A 275 38.92 -7.32 5.95
N GLU A 276 39.80 -6.91 6.88
CA GLU A 276 39.36 -6.20 8.08
C GLU A 276 38.72 -4.90 7.60
N LYS A 277 37.44 -4.71 7.95
CA LYS A 277 36.76 -3.42 7.75
C LYS A 277 37.63 -2.35 8.41
N GLU A 278 37.86 -1.26 7.71
CA GLU A 278 38.58 -0.09 8.24
C GLU A 278 38.06 0.20 9.65
N GLY A 279 38.87 -0.13 10.66
CA GLY A 279 38.79 0.56 11.93
C GLY A 279 39.15 2.00 11.61
N ASP A 280 38.14 2.87 11.70
CA ASP A 280 38.24 4.31 11.78
C ASP A 280 39.40 4.70 12.71
N ALA A 281 40.55 4.98 12.09
CA ALA A 281 41.69 5.60 12.76
C ALA A 281 42.29 6.73 11.90
N ASP A 282 41.49 7.26 10.97
CA ASP A 282 41.35 8.72 10.90
C ASP A 282 40.39 9.08 12.02
N GLY A 283 40.77 10.03 12.87
CA GLY A 283 40.05 10.35 14.10
C GLY A 283 38.55 10.33 13.88
N GLU A 284 37.82 9.62 14.76
CA GLU A 284 36.37 9.51 14.73
C GLU A 284 35.77 10.76 14.07
N LYS A 285 35.41 10.66 12.78
CA LYS A 285 34.17 11.29 12.40
C LYS A 285 33.15 10.39 13.07
N LYS A 286 32.97 10.60 14.39
CA LYS A 286 31.75 10.22 15.09
C LYS A 286 30.68 10.52 14.07
N SER A 287 29.95 9.49 13.65
CA SER A 287 28.72 9.76 12.91
C SER A 287 28.07 10.91 13.65
N LYS A 288 27.87 12.04 12.96
CA LYS A 288 27.44 13.29 13.60
C LYS A 288 26.15 13.08 14.41
N PHE A 289 25.45 11.98 14.12
CA PHE A 289 24.25 11.49 14.75
C PHE A 289 24.44 10.05 15.26
N PRO A 290 23.77 9.63 16.34
CA PRO A 290 23.73 8.24 16.78
C PRO A 290 23.17 7.29 15.71
N SER A 291 23.18 5.98 15.96
CA SER A 291 22.54 5.02 15.04
C SER A 291 21.03 5.28 14.97
N ALA A 292 20.46 5.36 13.77
CA ALA A 292 19.02 5.58 13.58
C ALA A 292 18.17 4.46 14.19
N ASP A 293 18.64 3.21 14.14
CA ASP A 293 18.01 2.07 14.81
C ASP A 293 18.03 2.23 16.34
N ALA A 294 19.19 2.56 16.91
CA ALA A 294 19.31 2.79 18.36
C ALA A 294 18.41 3.94 18.82
N MET A 295 18.40 5.07 18.08
CA MET A 295 17.50 6.19 18.36
C MET A 295 16.03 5.79 18.25
N SER A 296 15.67 4.97 17.26
CA SER A 296 14.29 4.53 17.10
C SER A 296 13.83 3.63 18.24
N ARG A 297 14.70 2.77 18.78
CA ARG A 297 14.40 1.94 19.95
C ARG A 297 14.20 2.77 21.21
N GLU A 298 15.07 3.76 21.43
CA GLU A 298 14.91 4.71 22.54
C GLU A 298 13.61 5.52 22.42
N ILE A 299 13.30 6.04 21.23
CA ILE A 299 12.03 6.75 20.98
C ILE A 299 10.84 5.79 21.15
N ALA A 300 10.96 4.54 20.71
CA ALA A 300 9.90 3.55 20.86
C ALA A 300 9.62 3.20 22.33
N GLU A 301 10.62 3.22 23.21
CA GLU A 301 10.41 3.03 24.65
C GLU A 301 9.60 4.18 25.26
N ASP A 302 9.95 5.43 24.91
CA ASP A 302 9.29 6.63 25.44
C ASP A 302 7.87 6.86 24.83
N TYR A 303 7.65 6.41 23.59
CA TYR A 303 6.44 6.73 22.80
C TYR A 303 5.56 5.51 22.48
N ARG A 304 5.82 4.33 23.07
CA ARG A 304 4.99 3.13 22.84
C ARG A 304 3.50 3.34 23.10
N ASP A 305 3.20 4.17 24.09
CA ASP A 305 1.84 4.52 24.51
C ASP A 305 1.28 5.75 23.78
N LYS A 306 2.07 6.37 22.91
CA LYS A 306 1.71 7.61 22.19
C LYS A 306 1.63 7.43 20.69
N LEU A 307 2.49 6.60 20.10
CA LEU A 307 2.54 6.38 18.66
C LEU A 307 2.37 4.90 18.35
N ALA A 308 1.62 4.60 17.31
CA ALA A 308 1.46 3.26 16.78
C ALA A 308 1.31 3.31 15.26
N PHE A 309 1.77 2.29 14.55
CA PHE A 309 1.61 2.18 13.11
C PHE A 309 0.59 1.08 12.78
N ASN A 310 -0.56 1.46 12.23
CA ASN A 310 -1.60 0.51 11.86
C ASN A 310 -1.28 -0.14 10.51
N ASN A 311 -0.99 -1.44 10.50
CA ASN A 311 -0.63 -2.18 9.31
C ASN A 311 -1.80 -2.40 8.32
N GLU A 312 -3.06 -2.39 8.79
CA GLU A 312 -4.23 -2.68 7.95
C GLU A 312 -4.55 -1.52 6.99
N VAL A 313 -4.34 -0.28 7.45
CA VAL A 313 -4.53 0.95 6.66
C VAL A 313 -3.23 1.64 6.27
N LEU A 314 -2.09 1.13 6.72
CA LEU A 314 -0.75 1.70 6.47
C LEU A 314 -0.62 3.15 6.93
N CYS A 315 -1.19 3.49 8.09
CA CYS A 315 -1.27 4.85 8.62
C CYS A 315 -0.73 4.89 10.05
N TRP A 316 -0.10 6.00 10.43
CA TRP A 316 0.30 6.27 11.81
C TRP A 316 -0.90 6.71 12.64
N TYR A 317 -0.89 6.34 13.91
CA TYR A 317 -1.87 6.78 14.89
C TYR A 317 -1.14 7.42 16.07
N HIS A 318 -1.70 8.51 16.58
CA HIS A 318 -1.20 9.24 17.73
C HIS A 318 -2.27 9.30 18.81
N TYR A 319 -1.93 8.79 19.99
CA TYR A 319 -2.81 8.74 21.15
C TYR A 319 -2.89 10.11 21.81
N GLU A 320 -4.12 10.57 22.04
CA GLU A 320 -4.46 11.88 22.63
C GLU A 320 -4.01 13.07 21.80
N ALA A 321 -3.89 12.92 20.48
CA ALA A 321 -3.55 14.00 19.57
C ALA A 321 -4.64 15.09 19.52
N ASP A 322 -5.86 14.68 19.15
CA ASP A 322 -7.01 15.59 19.02
C ASP A 322 -7.91 15.55 20.27
N THR A 323 -8.07 14.36 20.85
CA THR A 323 -9.02 14.13 21.95
C THR A 323 -8.45 13.15 22.96
N THR A 324 -8.61 13.47 24.24
CA THR A 324 -8.14 12.65 25.36
C THR A 324 -8.72 11.23 25.27
N GLY A 325 -7.89 10.21 25.46
CA GLY A 325 -8.28 8.81 25.41
C GLY A 325 -8.41 8.15 24.03
N ILE A 326 -8.12 8.85 22.93
CA ILE A 326 -8.38 8.38 21.57
C ILE A 326 -7.10 8.35 20.73
N TRP A 327 -6.98 7.38 19.85
CA TRP A 327 -5.99 7.34 18.80
C TRP A 327 -6.51 8.02 17.52
N SER A 328 -5.84 9.08 17.10
CA SER A 328 -6.14 9.80 15.85
C SER A 328 -5.18 9.38 14.73
N PRO A 329 -5.64 9.28 13.47
CA PRO A 329 -4.76 9.05 12.34
C PRO A 329 -3.85 10.27 12.11
N GLU A 330 -2.60 10.02 11.75
CA GLU A 330 -1.58 11.04 11.51
C GLU A 330 -0.87 10.84 10.17
N THR A 331 -0.43 11.95 9.58
CA THR A 331 0.32 11.90 8.33
C THR A 331 1.77 11.49 8.55
N ASP A 332 2.35 10.91 7.50
CA ASP A 332 3.76 10.52 7.50
C ASP A 332 4.69 11.73 7.72
N GLU A 333 4.29 12.90 7.22
CA GLU A 333 4.99 14.18 7.35
C GLU A 333 4.92 14.72 8.79
N TYR A 334 3.75 14.63 9.43
CA TYR A 334 3.59 15.09 10.80
C TYR A 334 4.39 14.23 11.78
N VAL A 335 4.38 12.90 11.59
CA VAL A 335 5.22 11.99 12.39
C VAL A 335 6.70 12.26 12.19
N GLU A 336 7.16 12.56 10.96
CA GLU A 336 8.54 13.02 10.74
C GLU A 336 8.85 14.32 11.49
N SER A 337 7.89 15.24 11.57
CA SER A 337 8.04 16.48 12.34
C SER A 337 8.17 16.21 13.85
N ILE A 338 7.39 15.27 14.40
CA ILE A 338 7.48 14.83 15.80
C ILE A 338 8.87 14.27 16.07
N ILE A 339 9.33 13.33 15.22
CA ILE A 339 10.66 12.73 15.33
C ILE A 339 11.75 13.81 15.26
N TYR A 340 11.64 14.75 14.33
CA TYR A 340 12.58 15.85 14.19
C TYR A 340 12.66 16.71 15.47
N GLN A 341 11.53 17.07 16.08
CA GLN A 341 11.52 17.83 17.33
C GLN A 341 12.11 17.03 18.50
N ILE A 342 11.82 15.73 18.59
CA ILE A 342 12.40 14.85 19.62
C ILE A 342 13.92 14.80 19.48
N LEU A 343 14.43 14.56 18.27
CA LEU A 343 15.87 14.51 18.01
C LEU A 343 16.55 15.85 18.33
N LYS A 344 15.91 16.98 18.02
CA LYS A 344 16.38 18.32 18.36
C LYS A 344 16.40 18.55 19.89
N SER A 345 15.38 18.09 20.61
CA SER A 345 15.30 18.20 22.08
C SER A 345 16.39 17.40 22.79
N LYS A 346 16.80 16.25 22.21
CA LYS A 346 17.96 15.45 22.64
C LYS A 346 19.31 16.07 22.28
N GLY A 347 19.33 17.30 21.74
CA GLY A 347 20.55 18.08 21.48
C GLY A 347 21.19 17.86 20.11
N LEU A 348 20.56 17.09 19.21
CA LEU A 348 21.08 16.88 17.86
C LEU A 348 20.81 18.09 16.96
N LYS A 349 21.85 18.62 16.32
CA LYS A 349 21.79 19.82 15.46
C LYS A 349 22.14 19.49 14.01
N ASN A 350 21.52 20.20 13.07
CA ASN A 350 21.71 20.06 11.61
C ASN A 350 21.39 18.65 11.11
N LEU A 351 20.26 18.08 11.56
CA LEU A 351 19.77 16.76 11.17
C LEU A 351 19.46 16.72 9.66
N PRO A 352 20.07 15.83 8.87
CA PRO A 352 19.71 15.65 7.47
C PRO A 352 18.34 14.96 7.37
N PRO A 353 17.48 15.32 6.39
CA PRO A 353 16.16 14.70 6.22
C PRO A 353 16.21 13.17 6.13
N THR A 354 17.23 12.64 5.45
CA THR A 354 17.45 11.20 5.29
C THR A 354 17.63 10.45 6.61
N TYR A 355 18.20 11.12 7.64
CA TYR A 355 18.35 10.53 8.97
C TYR A 355 17.01 10.45 9.68
N VAL A 356 16.20 11.52 9.63
CA VAL A 356 14.84 11.55 10.21
C VAL A 356 13.96 10.46 9.59
N SER A 357 13.94 10.37 8.26
CA SER A 357 13.18 9.32 7.56
C SER A 357 13.69 7.91 7.87
N SER A 358 14.99 7.74 8.10
CA SER A 358 15.56 6.46 8.55
C SER A 358 15.11 6.09 9.96
N VAL A 359 15.12 7.05 10.89
CA VAL A 359 14.59 6.85 12.26
C VAL A 359 13.10 6.51 12.21
N LYS A 360 12.30 7.23 11.42
CA LYS A 360 10.86 6.90 11.20
C LYS A 360 10.69 5.47 10.71
N ARG A 361 11.49 5.04 9.74
CA ARG A 361 11.40 3.69 9.18
C ARG A 361 11.67 2.61 10.24
N PHE A 362 12.70 2.76 11.07
CA PHE A 362 12.95 1.81 12.14
C PHE A 362 11.90 1.91 13.26
N LEU A 363 11.45 3.12 13.60
CA LEU A 363 10.38 3.35 14.58
C LEU A 363 9.08 2.64 14.16
N ARG A 364 8.78 2.64 12.86
CA ARG A 364 7.67 1.87 12.29
C ARG A 364 7.80 0.39 12.58
N HIS A 365 9.00 -0.19 12.52
CA HIS A 365 9.21 -1.61 12.80
C HIS A 365 8.99 -1.93 14.29
N GLU A 366 9.31 -0.99 15.18
CA GLU A 366 9.13 -1.13 16.63
C GLU A 366 7.67 -0.97 17.08
N LEU A 367 6.93 -0.06 16.44
CA LEU A 367 5.57 0.34 16.85
C LEU A 367 4.46 -0.18 15.91
N ILE A 368 4.75 -1.17 15.08
CA ILE A 368 3.76 -1.74 14.15
C ILE A 368 2.72 -2.60 14.87
N GLU A 369 1.47 -2.32 14.55
CA GLU A 369 0.31 -3.06 15.00
C GLU A 369 -0.29 -3.83 13.82
N ARG A 370 -0.28 -5.16 13.92
CA ARG A 370 -0.76 -6.04 12.83
C ARG A 370 -2.25 -5.89 12.58
N LYS A 371 -3.04 -5.74 13.66
CA LYS A 371 -4.50 -5.60 13.64
C LYS A 371 -4.92 -4.52 14.62
N TRP A 372 -5.82 -3.65 14.19
CA TRP A 372 -6.36 -2.60 15.05
C TRP A 372 -7.71 -3.03 15.62
N LYS A 373 -7.72 -3.48 16.87
CA LYS A 373 -8.93 -3.95 17.54
C LYS A 373 -9.18 -3.19 18.83
N SER A 374 -10.21 -2.35 18.82
CA SER A 374 -10.71 -1.67 20.00
C SER A 374 -11.22 -2.68 21.05
N LYS A 375 -11.06 -2.35 22.33
CA LYS A 375 -11.53 -3.21 23.43
C LYS A 375 -13.07 -3.28 23.42
N ALA A 376 -13.61 -4.47 23.17
CA ALA A 376 -15.06 -4.71 23.17
C ALA A 376 -15.66 -4.56 24.58
N GLY A 377 -16.94 -4.17 24.66
CA GLY A 377 -17.67 -4.01 25.92
C GLY A 377 -17.37 -2.71 26.67
N LEU A 378 -16.43 -1.90 26.16
CA LEU A 378 -16.13 -0.57 26.68
C LEU A 378 -16.65 0.51 25.72
N LEU A 379 -17.26 1.55 26.28
CA LEU A 379 -17.76 2.72 25.57
C LEU A 379 -16.90 3.94 25.94
N PRO A 380 -16.19 4.55 24.98
CA PRO A 380 -15.34 5.71 25.25
C PRO A 380 -16.17 7.00 25.45
N PHE A 381 -15.97 7.67 26.59
CA PHE A 381 -16.47 9.01 26.91
C PHE A 381 -15.30 9.98 27.07
N GLN A 382 -15.55 11.29 27.11
CA GLN A 382 -14.48 12.29 27.33
C GLN A 382 -13.70 12.07 28.63
N ASN A 383 -14.37 11.61 29.70
CA ASN A 383 -13.77 11.42 31.03
C ASN A 383 -13.29 9.99 31.33
N GLY A 384 -13.40 9.05 30.38
CA GLY A 384 -12.92 7.68 30.56
C GLY A 384 -13.64 6.65 29.70
N ALA A 385 -13.34 5.38 29.95
CA ALA A 385 -13.94 4.24 29.26
C ALA A 385 -14.97 3.55 30.16
N LEU A 386 -16.24 3.57 29.77
CA LEU A 386 -17.33 2.95 30.52
C LEU A 386 -17.47 1.47 30.15
N GLU A 387 -17.39 0.58 31.13
CA GLU A 387 -17.73 -0.82 30.94
C GLU A 387 -19.26 -1.01 30.96
N ILE A 388 -19.82 -1.39 29.81
CA ILE A 388 -21.28 -1.45 29.60
C ILE A 388 -21.94 -2.46 30.55
N ALA A 389 -21.28 -3.60 30.80
CA ALA A 389 -21.83 -4.68 31.62
C ALA A 389 -21.95 -4.33 33.12
N THR A 390 -21.03 -3.53 33.65
CA THR A 390 -20.95 -3.21 35.08
C THR A 390 -21.34 -1.77 35.40
N GLY A 391 -21.40 -0.90 34.39
CA GLY A 391 -21.56 0.55 34.55
C GLY A 391 -20.34 1.25 35.16
N LYS A 392 -19.19 0.55 35.28
CA LYS A 392 -17.99 1.12 35.91
C LYS A 392 -17.17 1.92 34.90
N LEU A 393 -16.81 3.14 35.28
CA LEU A 393 -15.93 4.01 34.51
C LEU A 393 -14.47 3.74 34.85
N TYR A 394 -13.66 3.46 33.83
CA TYR A 394 -12.21 3.28 33.94
C TYR A 394 -11.48 4.50 33.35
N PRO A 395 -10.27 4.82 33.84
CA PRO A 395 -9.44 5.83 33.18
C PRO A 395 -9.09 5.37 31.77
N HIS A 396 -8.85 6.34 30.89
CA HIS A 396 -8.39 6.06 29.53
C HIS A 396 -7.07 5.30 29.52
N SER A 397 -6.89 4.47 28.49
CA SER A 397 -5.67 3.70 28.30
C SER A 397 -5.38 3.54 26.80
N PRO A 398 -4.11 3.76 26.37
CA PRO A 398 -3.72 3.51 24.99
C PRO A 398 -4.00 2.07 24.54
N GLY A 399 -3.92 1.11 25.47
CA GLY A 399 -4.21 -0.31 25.23
C GLY A 399 -5.66 -0.62 24.85
N TYR A 400 -6.61 0.31 25.07
CA TYR A 400 -7.99 0.13 24.63
C TYR A 400 -8.19 0.36 23.12
N LYS A 401 -7.25 1.07 22.47
CA LYS A 401 -7.21 1.31 21.02
C LYS A 401 -8.45 1.99 20.43
N PHE A 402 -9.15 2.80 21.22
CA PHE A 402 -10.29 3.56 20.72
C PHE A 402 -9.85 4.58 19.67
N THR A 403 -10.65 4.71 18.60
CA THR A 403 -10.48 5.69 17.51
C THR A 403 -11.61 6.71 17.50
N TRP A 404 -12.46 6.68 18.52
CA TRP A 404 -13.62 7.53 18.69
C TRP A 404 -13.99 7.61 20.17
N ALA A 405 -14.74 8.66 20.56
CA ALA A 405 -15.35 8.78 21.88
C ALA A 405 -16.63 9.61 21.78
N LEU A 406 -17.54 9.44 22.73
CA LEU A 406 -18.70 10.30 22.88
C LEU A 406 -18.24 11.71 23.30
N PRO A 407 -18.79 12.78 22.70
CA PRO A 407 -18.37 14.16 22.92
C PRO A 407 -18.90 14.75 24.24
N ARG A 408 -19.03 13.91 25.27
CA ARG A 408 -19.50 14.31 26.61
C ARG A 408 -18.88 13.42 27.68
N PRO A 409 -18.77 13.91 28.93
CA PRO A 409 -18.41 13.06 30.05
C PRO A 409 -19.57 12.12 30.42
N HIS A 410 -19.24 10.93 30.91
CA HIS A 410 -20.21 10.06 31.56
C HIS A 410 -20.59 10.65 32.93
N SER A 411 -21.90 10.79 33.18
CA SER A 411 -22.49 11.28 34.43
C SER A 411 -23.65 10.37 34.82
N VAL A 412 -23.71 9.94 36.09
CA VAL A 412 -24.82 9.15 36.67
C VAL A 412 -25.83 10.01 37.43
N VAL A 413 -25.62 11.33 37.50
CA VAL A 413 -26.44 12.26 38.28
C VAL A 413 -27.69 12.70 37.50
N ASP A 414 -27.59 12.72 36.17
CA ASP A 414 -28.66 13.20 35.30
C ASP A 414 -29.63 12.06 34.97
N THR A 415 -30.88 12.16 35.46
CA THR A 415 -31.91 11.11 35.28
C THR A 415 -33.09 11.54 34.41
N GLU A 416 -33.26 12.83 34.14
CA GLU A 416 -34.42 13.35 33.43
C GLU A 416 -34.11 13.72 31.97
N TRP A 417 -34.94 13.21 31.05
CA TRP A 417 -34.90 13.51 29.62
C TRP A 417 -36.30 13.89 29.10
N GLY A 418 -36.97 14.77 29.84
CA GLY A 418 -38.39 15.09 29.65
C GLY A 418 -38.70 15.74 28.30
N LYS A 419 -37.86 16.63 27.79
CA LYS A 419 -38.06 17.30 26.49
C LYS A 419 -37.87 16.32 25.34
N ILE A 420 -36.86 15.46 25.39
CA ILE A 420 -36.67 14.39 24.40
C ILE A 420 -37.89 13.45 24.41
N ARG A 421 -38.40 13.09 25.59
CA ARG A 421 -39.61 12.26 25.71
C ARG A 421 -40.85 12.92 25.13
N GLN A 422 -41.11 14.18 25.50
CA GLN A 422 -42.24 14.95 24.97
C GLN A 422 -42.16 15.11 23.46
N TRP A 423 -40.95 15.30 22.93
CA TRP A 423 -40.76 15.38 21.48
C TRP A 423 -40.97 14.02 20.80
N LEU A 424 -40.49 12.91 21.37
CA LEU A 424 -40.77 11.57 20.84
C LEU A 424 -42.28 11.28 20.84
N ASP A 425 -42.97 11.66 21.91
CA ASP A 425 -44.43 11.55 22.02
C ASP A 425 -45.14 12.32 20.90
N PHE A 426 -44.75 13.57 20.69
CA PHE A 426 -45.23 14.39 19.58
C PHE A 426 -44.91 13.79 18.20
N ALA A 427 -43.66 13.37 17.97
CA ALA A 427 -43.20 12.88 16.67
C ALA A 427 -43.88 11.56 16.25
N THR A 428 -44.31 10.78 17.24
CA THR A 428 -44.95 9.48 17.05
C THR A 428 -46.46 9.50 17.26
N HIS A 429 -47.06 10.68 17.51
CA HIS A 429 -48.47 10.84 17.91
C HIS A 429 -48.86 9.93 19.09
N GLY A 430 -47.96 9.75 20.05
CA GLY A 430 -48.18 8.90 21.22
C GLY A 430 -48.09 7.39 20.96
N ASN A 431 -47.70 6.94 19.76
CA ASN A 431 -47.57 5.51 19.48
C ASN A 431 -46.34 4.92 20.18
N ILE A 432 -46.58 4.20 21.28
CA ILE A 432 -45.55 3.58 22.12
C ILE A 432 -44.68 2.57 21.38
N HIS A 433 -45.22 1.85 20.39
CA HIS A 433 -44.45 0.87 19.60
C HIS A 433 -43.43 1.56 18.70
N VAL A 434 -43.82 2.66 18.05
CA VAL A 434 -42.92 3.48 17.24
C VAL A 434 -41.87 4.17 18.13
N GLN A 435 -42.27 4.66 19.31
CA GLN A 435 -41.32 5.22 20.29
C GLN A 435 -40.26 4.18 20.71
N ASN A 436 -40.70 2.99 21.09
CA ASN A 436 -39.82 1.88 21.47
C ASN A 436 -38.86 1.51 20.34
N LEU A 437 -39.32 1.52 19.09
CA LEU A 437 -38.48 1.27 17.93
C LEU A 437 -37.40 2.34 17.73
N LEU A 438 -37.76 3.63 17.86
CA LEU A 438 -36.81 4.74 17.79
C LEU A 438 -35.79 4.70 18.94
N LEU A 439 -36.23 4.37 20.15
CA LEU A 439 -35.38 4.19 21.32
C LEU A 439 -34.42 3.00 21.15
N ALA A 440 -34.93 1.85 20.69
CA ALA A 440 -34.11 0.68 20.38
C ALA A 440 -33.07 1.00 19.30
N PHE A 441 -33.46 1.76 18.26
CA PHE A 441 -32.53 2.19 17.23
C PHE A 441 -31.46 3.15 17.78
N ALA A 442 -31.83 4.11 18.61
CA ALA A 442 -30.88 5.00 19.27
C ALA A 442 -29.88 4.25 20.18
N ALA A 443 -30.36 3.23 20.92
CA ALA A 443 -29.49 2.35 21.71
C ALA A 443 -28.54 1.52 20.81
N ALA A 444 -29.02 1.04 19.67
CA ALA A 444 -28.20 0.33 18.69
C ALA A 444 -27.13 1.25 18.06
N VAL A 445 -27.44 2.52 17.80
CA VAL A 445 -26.46 3.53 17.35
C VAL A 445 -25.37 3.75 18.40
N LEU A 446 -25.77 3.93 19.67
CA LEU A 446 -24.85 4.13 20.79
C LEU A 446 -23.90 2.93 20.99
N LYS A 447 -24.45 1.71 21.02
CA LYS A 447 -23.70 0.47 21.24
C LYS A 447 -22.99 -0.04 19.98
N GLY A 448 -23.38 0.41 18.79
CA GLY A 448 -22.86 -0.01 17.48
C GLY A 448 -23.26 -1.44 17.13
N ARG A 449 -24.56 -1.68 17.01
CA ARG A 449 -25.15 -3.00 16.80
C ARG A 449 -25.30 -3.36 15.31
N ALA A 450 -24.21 -3.21 14.54
CA ALA A 450 -24.21 -3.49 13.11
C ALA A 450 -24.54 -4.96 12.77
N GLU A 451 -24.31 -5.88 13.72
CA GLU A 451 -24.66 -7.30 13.61
C GLU A 451 -26.16 -7.57 13.46
N VAL A 452 -27.01 -6.61 13.85
CA VAL A 452 -28.47 -6.70 13.67
C VAL A 452 -28.84 -6.63 12.18
N GLN A 453 -27.97 -6.08 11.32
CA GLN A 453 -28.16 -5.94 9.86
C GLN A 453 -29.45 -5.20 9.49
N LYS A 454 -29.79 -4.16 10.26
CA LYS A 454 -30.94 -3.30 10.04
C LYS A 454 -30.51 -1.86 9.82
N PHE A 455 -31.25 -1.13 9.01
CA PHE A 455 -31.11 0.32 8.85
C PHE A 455 -32.47 0.99 9.01
N LEU A 456 -32.46 2.23 9.50
CA LEU A 456 -33.69 2.99 9.70
C LEU A 456 -33.99 3.82 8.45
N HIS A 457 -35.22 3.75 7.97
CA HIS A 457 -35.73 4.53 6.86
C HIS A 457 -36.86 5.43 7.35
N LEU A 458 -36.55 6.73 7.50
CA LEU A 458 -37.49 7.75 7.94
C LEU A 458 -38.23 8.32 6.73
N ILE A 459 -39.56 8.24 6.73
CA ILE A 459 -40.39 8.62 5.57
C ILE A 459 -41.35 9.74 5.96
N GLY A 460 -41.44 10.80 5.16
CA GLY A 460 -42.46 11.83 5.34
C GLY A 460 -42.06 13.17 4.76
N ILE A 461 -42.99 14.13 4.74
CA ILE A 461 -42.79 15.45 4.14
C ILE A 461 -41.76 16.31 4.89
N GLY A 462 -41.30 17.39 4.25
CA GLY A 462 -40.48 18.42 4.90
C GLY A 462 -41.11 18.92 6.21
N GLY A 463 -40.29 19.13 7.23
CA GLY A 463 -40.78 19.61 8.54
C GLY A 463 -41.47 18.56 9.41
N SER A 464 -41.46 17.27 9.04
CA SER A 464 -42.15 16.22 9.80
C SER A 464 -41.42 15.70 11.05
N GLY A 465 -40.21 16.19 11.34
CA GLY A 465 -39.39 15.75 12.48
C GLY A 465 -38.29 14.73 12.18
N LYS A 466 -38.21 14.18 10.94
CA LYS A 466 -37.13 13.24 10.53
C LYS A 466 -35.73 13.77 10.79
N GLY A 467 -35.47 14.99 10.32
CA GLY A 467 -34.18 15.65 10.51
C GLY A 467 -33.86 15.89 11.99
N THR A 468 -34.87 16.14 12.82
CA THR A 468 -34.70 16.27 14.26
C THR A 468 -34.27 14.96 14.91
N PHE A 469 -34.84 13.82 14.51
CA PHE A 469 -34.39 12.52 15.00
C PHE A 469 -32.93 12.25 14.59
N ILE A 470 -32.58 12.52 13.33
CA ILE A 470 -31.21 12.37 12.83
C ILE A 470 -30.24 13.25 13.64
N ARG A 471 -30.58 14.51 13.90
CA ARG A 471 -29.75 15.41 14.72
C ARG A 471 -29.65 14.96 16.17
N LEU A 472 -30.70 14.36 16.75
CA LEU A 472 -30.64 13.74 18.07
C LEU A 472 -29.65 12.56 18.08
N LEU A 473 -29.65 11.71 17.04
CA LEU A 473 -28.66 10.62 16.91
C LEU A 473 -27.23 11.15 16.75
N VAL A 474 -27.04 12.19 15.92
CA VAL A 474 -25.74 12.86 15.76
C VAL A 474 -25.27 13.46 17.08
N ALA A 475 -26.14 14.15 17.82
CA ALA A 475 -25.79 14.70 19.13
C ALA A 475 -25.50 13.60 20.17
N LEU A 476 -26.20 12.46 20.07
CA LEU A 476 -25.99 11.30 20.92
C LEU A 476 -24.60 10.69 20.71
N ILE A 477 -24.07 10.60 19.50
CA ILE A 477 -22.74 9.98 19.31
C ILE A 477 -21.62 10.96 19.01
N GLY A 478 -21.91 12.20 18.64
CA GLY A 478 -20.96 13.20 18.17
C GLY A 478 -20.81 13.23 16.65
N ILE A 479 -20.62 14.44 16.12
CA ILE A 479 -20.53 14.69 14.67
C ILE A 479 -19.27 14.05 14.07
N GLU A 480 -18.18 14.04 14.83
CA GLU A 480 -16.91 13.39 14.51
C GLU A 480 -17.04 11.87 14.29
N ASN A 481 -18.08 11.26 14.87
CA ASN A 481 -18.38 9.84 14.77
C ASN A 481 -19.42 9.52 13.69
N THR A 482 -19.83 10.52 12.92
CA THR A 482 -20.84 10.41 11.87
C THR A 482 -20.24 10.66 10.49
N HIS A 483 -20.84 10.08 9.46
CA HIS A 483 -20.64 10.49 8.07
C HIS A 483 -21.99 10.67 7.39
N SER A 484 -22.11 11.71 6.57
CA SER A 484 -23.32 12.01 5.81
C SER A 484 -22.99 12.00 4.32
N SER A 485 -23.80 11.32 3.52
CA SER A 485 -23.59 11.16 2.07
C SER A 485 -24.92 11.02 1.35
N THR A 486 -24.89 11.00 0.01
CA THR A 486 -26.06 10.59 -0.79
C THR A 486 -25.95 9.13 -1.19
N LEU A 487 -27.07 8.44 -1.44
CA LEU A 487 -27.03 7.04 -1.93
C LEU A 487 -26.33 6.95 -3.29
N GLU A 488 -26.47 7.99 -4.12
CA GLU A 488 -25.79 8.09 -5.41
C GLU A 488 -24.27 8.17 -5.26
N ASP A 489 -23.77 9.10 -4.45
CA ASP A 489 -22.33 9.25 -4.21
C ASP A 489 -21.76 8.00 -3.52
N TRP A 490 -22.43 7.51 -2.47
CA TRP A 490 -21.98 6.29 -1.79
C TRP A 490 -21.81 5.11 -2.72
N CYS A 491 -22.75 4.92 -3.65
CA CYS A 491 -22.73 3.79 -4.57
C CYS A 491 -21.75 4.02 -5.73
N ASN A 492 -21.66 5.22 -6.28
CA ASN A 492 -20.93 5.50 -7.52
C ASN A 492 -19.51 6.06 -7.30
N ASN A 493 -19.29 6.82 -6.23
CA ASN A 493 -17.97 7.37 -5.90
C ASN A 493 -17.10 6.30 -5.20
N ARG A 494 -15.89 6.11 -5.72
CA ARG A 494 -14.92 5.14 -5.15
C ARG A 494 -14.29 5.60 -3.83
N PHE A 495 -14.29 6.91 -3.56
CA PHE A 495 -13.66 7.49 -2.37
C PHE A 495 -14.61 7.61 -1.17
N GLU A 496 -15.91 7.53 -1.40
CA GLU A 496 -16.92 7.83 -0.38
C GLU A 496 -16.90 6.83 0.79
N ALA A 497 -16.66 5.55 0.49
CA ALA A 497 -16.61 4.50 1.51
C ALA A 497 -15.48 4.71 2.54
N ALA A 498 -14.39 5.39 2.17
CA ALA A 498 -13.29 5.68 3.10
C ALA A 498 -13.73 6.63 4.22
N GLN A 499 -14.67 7.54 3.96
CA GLN A 499 -15.16 8.51 4.94
C GLN A 499 -15.99 7.85 6.07
N ALA A 500 -16.52 6.64 5.83
CA ALA A 500 -17.21 5.85 6.84
C ALA A 500 -16.28 4.99 7.71
N TYR A 501 -14.97 4.95 7.41
CA TYR A 501 -14.01 4.24 8.23
C TYR A 501 -13.91 4.90 9.62
N CYS A 502 -13.87 4.07 10.68
CA CYS A 502 -13.92 4.51 12.08
C CYS A 502 -15.17 5.32 12.50
N LYS A 503 -16.21 5.40 11.67
CA LYS A 503 -17.49 6.05 12.01
C LYS A 503 -18.49 5.07 12.63
N ARG A 504 -19.50 5.62 13.31
CA ARG A 504 -20.53 4.89 14.08
C ARG A 504 -21.95 5.08 13.54
N LEU A 505 -22.19 6.13 12.77
CA LEU A 505 -23.46 6.38 12.10
C LEU A 505 -23.22 6.88 10.68
N LEU A 506 -23.88 6.26 9.71
CA LEU A 506 -23.93 6.70 8.33
C LEU A 506 -25.33 7.24 8.03
N ILE A 507 -25.40 8.44 7.47
CA ILE A 507 -26.64 9.18 7.24
C ILE A 507 -26.79 9.45 5.75
N PHE A 508 -27.98 9.15 5.23
CA PHE A 508 -28.41 9.48 3.88
C PHE A 508 -29.61 10.43 3.97
N PRO A 509 -29.36 11.75 4.06
CA PRO A 509 -30.43 12.72 4.21
C PRO A 509 -31.08 13.01 2.86
N ASP A 510 -32.40 13.15 2.88
CA ASP A 510 -33.20 13.68 1.76
C ASP A 510 -33.03 12.91 0.44
N GLU A 511 -33.10 11.59 0.53
CA GLU A 511 -32.96 10.69 -0.61
C GLU A 511 -34.22 10.66 -1.49
N ASN A 512 -34.00 10.52 -2.80
CA ASN A 512 -35.06 10.41 -3.79
C ASN A 512 -34.95 9.09 -4.56
N ARG A 513 -36.04 8.70 -5.25
CA ARG A 513 -36.02 7.52 -6.13
C ARG A 513 -35.09 7.79 -7.32
N GLY A 514 -33.90 7.17 -7.35
CA GLY A 514 -32.95 7.38 -8.45
C GLY A 514 -31.75 6.44 -8.52
N THR A 515 -31.29 5.88 -7.40
CA THR A 515 -30.07 5.06 -7.38
C THR A 515 -30.28 3.68 -7.98
N ARG A 516 -29.80 3.46 -9.22
CA ARG A 516 -29.96 2.18 -9.95
C ARG A 516 -29.14 1.01 -9.39
N SER A 517 -28.06 1.27 -8.63
CA SER A 517 -27.19 0.24 -8.08
C SER A 517 -26.97 0.45 -6.59
N LEU A 518 -27.60 -0.38 -5.76
CA LEU A 518 -27.47 -0.36 -4.29
C LEU A 518 -26.43 -1.37 -3.78
N GLY A 519 -25.47 -1.79 -4.61
CA GLY A 519 -24.51 -2.84 -4.27
C GLY A 519 -23.68 -2.53 -3.03
N LYS A 520 -23.02 -1.36 -2.99
CA LYS A 520 -22.25 -0.91 -1.81
C LYS A 520 -23.14 -0.65 -0.60
N PHE A 521 -24.37 -0.13 -0.81
CA PHE A 521 -25.34 0.07 0.26
C PHE A 521 -25.78 -1.27 0.90
N LYS A 522 -25.95 -2.34 0.10
CA LYS A 522 -26.21 -3.70 0.60
C LYS A 522 -25.02 -4.27 1.39
N GLN A 523 -23.79 -3.94 0.99
CA GLN A 523 -22.59 -4.38 1.72
C GLN A 523 -22.47 -3.71 3.09
N VAL A 524 -22.66 -2.37 3.16
CA VAL A 524 -22.55 -1.62 4.43
C VAL A 524 -23.65 -2.01 5.42
N THR A 525 -24.89 -2.17 4.98
CA THR A 525 -26.02 -2.61 5.82
C THR A 525 -26.01 -4.13 6.10
N GLY A 526 -25.23 -4.90 5.35
CA GLY A 526 -25.10 -6.35 5.47
C GLY A 526 -23.96 -6.84 6.37
N GLY A 527 -23.06 -5.95 6.82
CA GLY A 527 -21.87 -6.34 7.59
C GLY A 527 -20.77 -7.00 6.76
N ASP A 528 -20.78 -6.75 5.45
CA ASP A 528 -19.78 -7.25 4.50
C ASP A 528 -18.52 -6.36 4.49
N TRP A 529 -17.43 -6.88 3.92
CA TRP A 529 -16.21 -6.10 3.71
C TRP A 529 -16.42 -5.03 2.64
N LEU A 530 -16.19 -3.78 3.00
CA LEU A 530 -16.17 -2.63 2.11
C LEU A 530 -14.75 -2.38 1.62
N ARG A 531 -14.61 -2.09 0.33
CA ARG A 531 -13.38 -1.55 -0.25
C ARG A 531 -13.41 -0.03 -0.11
N ALA A 532 -12.39 0.52 0.55
CA ALA A 532 -12.18 1.95 0.70
C ALA A 532 -10.98 2.38 -0.15
N GLU A 533 -11.10 3.55 -0.78
CA GLU A 533 -10.03 4.21 -1.49
C GLU A 533 -9.92 5.65 -1.00
N GLU A 534 -8.70 6.11 -0.74
CA GLU A 534 -8.40 7.52 -0.55
C GLU A 534 -7.56 8.01 -1.72
N LYS A 535 -7.72 9.29 -2.07
CA LYS A 535 -7.04 9.85 -3.24
C LYS A 535 -5.52 9.81 -3.05
N GLY A 536 -4.82 9.10 -3.93
CA GLY A 536 -3.36 8.98 -3.89
C GLY A 536 -2.83 7.96 -2.87
N GLN A 537 -3.71 7.24 -2.15
CA GLN A 537 -3.33 6.21 -1.19
C GLN A 537 -3.67 4.80 -1.68
N LYS A 538 -3.12 3.79 -1.02
CA LYS A 538 -3.44 2.39 -1.34
C LYS A 538 -4.86 2.05 -0.86
N PRO A 539 -5.65 1.32 -1.67
CA PRO A 539 -6.96 0.84 -1.23
C PRO A 539 -6.82 -0.09 -0.01
N PHE A 540 -7.76 0.03 0.92
CA PHE A 540 -7.87 -0.88 2.06
C PHE A 540 -9.29 -1.45 2.16
N LYS A 541 -9.48 -2.41 3.07
CA LYS A 541 -10.79 -3.01 3.32
C LYS A 541 -11.13 -2.92 4.79
N PHE A 542 -12.39 -2.63 5.09
CA PHE A 542 -12.89 -2.58 6.46
C PHE A 542 -14.32 -3.10 6.53
N LYS A 543 -14.80 -3.41 7.73
CA LYS A 543 -16.22 -3.65 8.00
C LYS A 543 -16.78 -2.44 8.72
N PHE A 544 -17.93 -1.96 8.28
CA PHE A 544 -18.64 -0.89 8.99
C PHE A 544 -19.33 -1.48 10.23
N GLU A 545 -18.99 -0.95 11.41
CA GLU A 545 -19.51 -1.41 12.71
C GLU A 545 -20.59 -0.48 13.29
N GLY A 546 -21.04 0.50 12.49
CA GLY A 546 -22.05 1.47 12.86
C GLY A 546 -23.45 1.13 12.35
N MET A 547 -24.40 2.01 12.65
CA MET A 547 -25.78 1.95 12.15
C MET A 547 -25.96 2.86 10.94
N VAL A 548 -27.01 2.62 10.15
CA VAL A 548 -27.32 3.41 8.95
C VAL A 548 -28.74 4.00 9.05
N VAL A 549 -28.88 5.28 8.71
CA VAL A 549 -30.17 5.98 8.64
C VAL A 549 -30.34 6.59 7.25
N VAL A 550 -31.52 6.42 6.69
CA VAL A 550 -31.95 7.03 5.43
C VAL A 550 -33.18 7.87 5.72
N ALA A 551 -33.27 9.07 5.17
CA ALA A 551 -34.48 9.89 5.22
C ALA A 551 -34.92 10.26 3.80
N SER A 552 -36.22 10.18 3.55
CA SER A 552 -36.80 10.57 2.26
C SER A 552 -38.24 11.07 2.44
N GLU A 553 -38.77 11.72 1.40
CA GLU A 553 -40.18 12.12 1.38
C GLU A 553 -41.11 10.92 1.17
N PHE A 554 -40.73 10.02 0.27
CA PHE A 554 -41.49 8.83 -0.11
C PHE A 554 -40.68 7.56 0.14
N PRO A 555 -41.33 6.39 0.26
CA PRO A 555 -40.61 5.11 0.28
C PRO A 555 -39.75 4.94 -0.99
N ILE A 556 -38.45 4.68 -0.82
CA ILE A 556 -37.48 4.50 -1.93
C ILE A 556 -36.95 3.06 -2.05
N PHE A 557 -37.08 2.25 -0.98
CA PHE A 557 -36.65 0.85 -0.97
C PHE A 557 -37.83 -0.09 -1.27
N GLY A 558 -38.29 -0.05 -2.52
CA GLY A 558 -39.43 -0.82 -3.05
C GLY A 558 -39.12 -2.25 -3.49
N ALA A 559 -40.07 -2.89 -4.19
CA ALA A 559 -39.96 -4.27 -4.69
C ALA A 559 -38.77 -4.54 -5.63
N ASP A 560 -38.36 -3.56 -6.42
CA ASP A 560 -37.21 -3.68 -7.32
C ASP A 560 -35.85 -3.77 -6.58
N SER A 561 -35.83 -3.52 -5.27
CA SER A 561 -34.61 -3.59 -4.45
C SER A 561 -34.19 -5.02 -4.06
N GLY A 562 -35.09 -6.01 -4.26
CA GLY A 562 -34.93 -7.44 -3.93
C GLY A 562 -35.10 -7.78 -2.44
N SER A 563 -35.51 -9.02 -2.12
CA SER A 563 -35.72 -9.58 -0.76
C SER A 563 -34.68 -9.17 0.28
N GLY A 564 -33.41 -9.12 -0.14
CA GLY A 564 -32.31 -8.74 0.74
C GLY A 564 -32.45 -7.34 1.33
N MET A 565 -33.05 -6.37 0.63
CA MET A 565 -33.25 -5.02 1.16
C MET A 565 -34.44 -4.96 2.10
N ALA A 566 -35.57 -5.55 1.71
CA ALA A 566 -36.81 -5.54 2.49
C ALA A 566 -36.61 -6.07 3.92
N ARG A 567 -35.82 -7.14 4.10
CA ARG A 567 -35.53 -7.68 5.44
C ARG A 567 -34.63 -6.78 6.29
N ARG A 568 -33.91 -5.81 5.71
CA ARG A 568 -32.97 -4.90 6.40
C ARG A 568 -33.60 -3.55 6.73
N THR A 569 -34.63 -3.14 5.99
CA THR A 569 -35.29 -1.85 6.17
C THR A 569 -36.18 -1.84 7.41
N ILE A 570 -36.03 -0.81 8.24
CA ILE A 570 -36.98 -0.42 9.29
C ILE A 570 -37.65 0.87 8.83
N SER A 571 -38.83 0.78 8.23
CA SER A 571 -39.55 1.95 7.73
C SER A 571 -40.34 2.61 8.86
N VAL A 572 -40.01 3.85 9.20
CA VAL A 572 -40.75 4.64 10.21
C VAL A 572 -41.34 5.88 9.56
N PRO A 573 -42.67 6.01 9.55
CA PRO A 573 -43.33 7.19 9.03
C PRO A 573 -43.33 8.33 10.05
N PHE A 574 -43.01 9.52 9.56
CA PHE A 574 -43.07 10.78 10.28
C PHE A 574 -44.10 11.67 9.60
N SER A 575 -45.29 11.78 10.20
CA SER A 575 -46.40 12.60 9.71
C SER A 575 -46.67 13.85 10.57
N ALA A 576 -45.95 14.03 11.67
CA ALA A 576 -46.16 15.14 12.60
C ALA A 576 -45.71 16.48 11.99
N ALA A 577 -46.65 17.33 11.58
CA ALA A 577 -46.35 18.66 11.07
C ALA A 577 -45.93 19.60 12.20
N VAL A 578 -44.71 20.14 12.14
CA VAL A 578 -44.23 21.11 13.14
C VAL A 578 -44.71 22.51 12.76
N GLY A 579 -45.64 23.07 13.54
CA GLY A 579 -46.23 24.40 13.30
C GLY A 579 -45.34 25.60 13.68
N THR A 580 -44.28 25.40 14.48
CA THR A 580 -43.34 26.47 14.88
C THR A 580 -41.92 25.94 14.97
N ARG A 581 -40.96 26.63 14.32
CA ARG A 581 -39.55 26.23 14.30
C ARG A 581 -38.93 26.45 15.69
N ARG A 582 -38.73 25.36 16.44
CA ARG A 582 -37.94 25.33 17.69
C ARG A 582 -36.52 24.86 17.42
N ASP A 583 -35.58 25.33 18.23
CA ASP A 583 -34.20 24.87 18.21
C ASP A 583 -34.05 23.66 19.15
N LEU A 584 -34.61 22.53 18.72
CA LEU A 584 -34.66 21.30 19.51
C LEU A 584 -33.26 20.74 19.81
N ASP A 585 -32.26 21.08 19.00
CA ASP A 585 -30.88 20.63 19.20
C ASP A 585 -30.31 21.23 20.50
N LYS A 586 -30.53 22.53 20.74
CA LYS A 586 -30.18 23.17 22.02
C LYS A 586 -31.01 22.68 23.19
N GLU A 587 -32.27 22.33 22.95
CA GLU A 587 -33.17 21.86 23.99
C GLU A 587 -32.81 20.45 24.49
N PHE A 588 -32.32 19.58 23.61
CA PHE A 588 -31.94 18.20 23.92
C PHE A 588 -30.56 18.09 24.55
N LEU A 589 -29.63 19.00 24.22
CA LEU A 589 -28.24 18.95 24.68
C LEU A 589 -28.09 18.72 26.21
N PRO A 590 -28.85 19.41 27.10
CA PRO A 590 -28.77 19.19 28.53
C PRO A 590 -29.29 17.81 29.00
N GLU A 591 -30.16 17.18 28.21
CA GLU A 591 -30.79 15.90 28.54
C GLU A 591 -30.04 14.69 27.96
N LEU A 592 -29.01 14.90 27.14
CA LEU A 592 -28.29 13.82 26.46
C LEU A 592 -27.62 12.85 27.44
N ALA A 593 -27.11 13.32 28.58
CA ALA A 593 -26.50 12.45 29.58
C ALA A 593 -27.52 11.46 30.15
N ALA A 594 -28.67 11.98 30.61
CA ALA A 594 -29.78 11.17 31.10
C ALA A 594 -30.32 10.21 30.04
N PHE A 595 -30.50 10.70 28.82
CA PHE A 595 -30.94 9.89 27.68
C PHE A 595 -29.94 8.77 27.37
N THR A 596 -28.64 9.04 27.42
CA THR A 596 -27.59 8.03 27.22
C THR A 596 -27.68 6.92 28.26
N ASN A 597 -27.80 7.28 29.54
CA ASN A 597 -27.93 6.30 30.63
C ASN A 597 -29.19 5.44 30.46
N TYR A 598 -30.30 6.07 30.07
CA TYR A 598 -31.53 5.34 29.76
C TYR A 598 -31.31 4.33 28.62
N LEU A 599 -30.71 4.74 27.49
CA LEU A 599 -30.41 3.83 26.38
C LEU A 599 -29.44 2.71 26.75
N LEU A 600 -28.46 2.98 27.63
CA LEU A 600 -27.55 1.96 28.13
C LEU A 600 -28.25 0.94 29.04
N SER A 601 -29.27 1.36 29.78
CA SER A 601 -30.08 0.50 30.65
C SER A 601 -31.02 -0.46 29.89
N LEU A 602 -31.27 -0.19 28.60
CA LEU A 602 -32.13 -1.06 27.78
C LEU A 602 -31.46 -2.41 27.56
N ASP A 603 -32.23 -3.47 27.79
CA ASP A 603 -31.79 -4.84 27.58
C ASP A 603 -31.43 -5.10 26.11
N ASP A 604 -30.29 -5.76 25.92
CA ASP A 604 -29.69 -6.01 24.62
C ASP A 604 -30.54 -6.96 23.75
N ALA A 605 -31.21 -7.94 24.36
CA ALA A 605 -32.09 -8.87 23.66
C ALA A 605 -33.42 -8.17 23.30
N TRP A 606 -33.94 -7.31 24.17
CA TRP A 606 -35.09 -6.47 23.86
C TRP A 606 -34.82 -5.54 22.67
N VAL A 607 -33.66 -4.87 22.64
CA VAL A 607 -33.27 -4.00 21.51
C VAL A 607 -33.22 -4.81 20.22
N GLU A 608 -32.55 -5.96 20.23
CA GLU A 608 -32.43 -6.82 19.05
C GLU A 608 -33.79 -7.34 18.56
N ASN A 609 -34.64 -7.83 19.47
CA ASN A 609 -35.97 -8.32 19.15
C ASN A 609 -36.86 -7.20 18.59
N THR A 610 -36.81 -5.99 19.17
CA THR A 610 -37.58 -4.84 18.70
C THR A 610 -37.17 -4.43 17.27
N LEU A 611 -35.87 -4.44 16.97
CA LEU A 611 -35.36 -4.07 15.64
C LEU A 611 -35.59 -5.18 14.59
N ARG A 612 -35.65 -6.45 15.00
CA ARG A 612 -35.94 -7.58 14.10
C ARG A 612 -37.44 -7.79 13.87
N GLY A 613 -38.27 -7.58 14.89
CA GLY A 613 -39.73 -7.80 14.91
C GLY A 613 -40.58 -6.66 14.37
N VAL A 614 -40.04 -5.79 13.51
CA VAL A 614 -40.74 -4.59 12.98
C VAL A 614 -42.06 -4.92 12.27
N MET A 615 -42.21 -6.15 11.75
CA MET A 615 -43.44 -6.61 11.10
C MET A 615 -44.60 -6.87 12.08
N ASP A 616 -44.34 -6.89 13.39
CA ASP A 616 -45.36 -7.11 14.42
C ASP A 616 -46.04 -5.80 14.86
N ILE A 617 -45.58 -4.62 14.39
CA ILE A 617 -46.19 -3.33 14.69
C ILE A 617 -47.26 -3.02 13.62
N PRO A 618 -48.57 -3.03 13.95
CA PRO A 618 -49.64 -2.93 12.96
C PRO A 618 -49.59 -1.67 12.09
N GLU A 619 -49.28 -0.51 12.66
CA GLU A 619 -49.30 0.77 11.94
C GLU A 619 -48.15 0.87 10.93
N ILE A 620 -46.96 0.41 11.33
CA ILE A 620 -45.79 0.35 10.46
C ILE A 620 -46.03 -0.69 9.36
N GLY A 621 -46.56 -1.86 9.73
CA GLY A 621 -46.93 -2.92 8.79
C GLY A 621 -47.97 -2.44 7.77
N ALA A 622 -49.00 -1.71 8.21
CA ALA A 622 -50.03 -1.13 7.35
C ALA A 622 -49.44 -0.17 6.32
N GLN A 623 -48.63 0.79 6.75
CA GLN A 623 -48.05 1.78 5.84
C GLN A 623 -47.00 1.19 4.91
N PHE A 624 -46.20 0.24 5.39
CA PHE A 624 -45.29 -0.54 4.56
C PHE A 624 -46.06 -1.30 3.48
N TRP A 625 -47.13 -1.99 3.86
CA TRP A 625 -47.94 -2.78 2.93
C TRP A 625 -48.67 -1.91 1.91
N GLU A 626 -49.23 -0.77 2.33
CA GLU A 626 -49.85 0.20 1.43
C GLU A 626 -48.84 0.75 0.40
N SER A 627 -47.64 1.11 0.86
CA SER A 627 -46.56 1.55 -0.01
C SER A 627 -46.14 0.45 -0.99
N LYS A 628 -46.08 -0.79 -0.52
CA LYS A 628 -45.73 -1.96 -1.33
C LYS A 628 -46.79 -2.23 -2.40
N ILE A 629 -48.08 -2.16 -2.09
CA ILE A 629 -49.18 -2.30 -3.05
C ILE A 629 -49.06 -1.24 -4.15
N ARG A 630 -48.77 0.01 -3.77
CA ARG A 630 -48.65 1.14 -4.71
C ARG A 630 -47.49 0.99 -5.71
N GLU A 631 -46.40 0.35 -5.28
CA GLU A 631 -45.18 0.21 -6.06
C GLU A 631 -45.08 -1.12 -6.81
N ASP A 632 -45.65 -2.19 -6.25
CA ASP A 632 -45.51 -3.56 -6.73
C ASP A 632 -46.85 -4.15 -7.13
N SER A 633 -47.06 -4.26 -8.45
CA SER A 633 -48.24 -4.91 -9.02
C SER A 633 -48.49 -6.33 -8.51
N VAL A 634 -47.43 -7.07 -8.11
CA VAL A 634 -47.58 -8.43 -7.54
C VAL A 634 -48.13 -8.35 -6.12
N ALA A 635 -47.73 -7.35 -5.32
CA ALA A 635 -48.27 -7.12 -3.99
C ALA A 635 -49.74 -6.69 -4.04
N GLY A 636 -50.10 -5.78 -4.96
CA GLY A 636 -51.49 -5.41 -5.20
C GLY A 636 -52.36 -6.60 -5.63
N PHE A 637 -51.85 -7.41 -6.58
CA PHE A 637 -52.54 -8.63 -7.00
C PHE A 637 -52.71 -9.64 -5.85
N LEU A 638 -51.67 -9.82 -5.03
CA LEU A 638 -51.71 -10.67 -3.84
C LEU A 638 -52.74 -10.19 -2.82
N ASN A 639 -52.84 -8.88 -2.60
CA ASN A 639 -53.81 -8.28 -1.69
C ASN A 639 -55.25 -8.44 -2.19
N ASP A 640 -55.49 -8.08 -3.45
CA ASP A 640 -56.84 -7.88 -3.96
C ASP A 640 -57.47 -9.16 -4.52
N LYS A 641 -56.65 -10.07 -5.09
CA LYS A 641 -57.13 -11.20 -5.89
C LYS A 641 -56.76 -12.57 -5.33
N LEU A 642 -55.96 -12.66 -4.28
CA LEU A 642 -55.51 -13.93 -3.73
C LEU A 642 -55.94 -14.13 -2.28
N ILE A 643 -56.15 -15.39 -1.92
CA ILE A 643 -56.52 -15.83 -0.57
C ILE A 643 -55.64 -17.01 -0.18
N LEU A 644 -55.20 -17.00 1.08
CA LEU A 644 -54.53 -18.13 1.72
C LEU A 644 -55.55 -19.26 1.94
N ASP A 645 -55.32 -20.39 1.28
CA ASP A 645 -56.14 -21.59 1.43
C ASP A 645 -55.20 -22.81 1.50
N PRO A 646 -54.95 -23.36 2.70
CA PRO A 646 -54.00 -24.45 2.90
C PRO A 646 -54.24 -25.68 2.02
N PHE A 647 -55.47 -25.89 1.55
CA PHE A 647 -55.84 -27.06 0.75
C PHE A 647 -55.88 -26.76 -0.76
N ALA A 648 -55.84 -25.49 -1.14
CA ALA A 648 -55.88 -25.10 -2.55
C ALA A 648 -54.59 -25.44 -3.29
N GLN A 649 -54.75 -25.81 -4.56
CA GLN A 649 -53.66 -25.98 -5.51
C GLN A 649 -54.01 -25.22 -6.77
N THR A 650 -53.29 -24.14 -7.06
CA THR A 650 -53.60 -23.27 -8.20
C THR A 650 -52.47 -23.32 -9.22
N SER A 651 -52.83 -23.48 -10.50
CA SER A 651 -51.89 -23.47 -11.61
C SER A 651 -51.27 -22.09 -11.78
N ILE A 652 -49.94 -22.02 -11.95
CA ILE A 652 -49.24 -20.75 -12.16
C ILE A 652 -49.58 -20.17 -13.54
N GLY A 653 -49.65 -21.02 -14.58
CA GLY A 653 -49.78 -20.59 -15.97
C GLY A 653 -48.46 -20.11 -16.58
N ASP A 654 -48.33 -20.26 -17.89
CA ASP A 654 -47.14 -19.91 -18.68
C ASP A 654 -47.43 -18.84 -19.75
N SER A 655 -48.69 -18.46 -19.93
CA SER A 655 -49.14 -17.50 -20.92
C SER A 655 -50.32 -16.68 -20.38
N PRO A 656 -50.53 -15.45 -20.89
CA PRO A 656 -51.65 -14.60 -20.47
C PRO A 656 -53.02 -15.15 -20.92
N ASN A 657 -53.05 -16.16 -21.78
CA ASN A 657 -54.29 -16.75 -22.32
C ASN A 657 -54.70 -18.06 -21.62
N ALA A 658 -53.91 -18.54 -20.64
CA ALA A 658 -54.21 -19.76 -19.92
C ALA A 658 -55.28 -19.51 -18.84
N GLU A 659 -56.55 -19.72 -19.18
CA GLU A 659 -57.69 -19.50 -18.29
C GLU A 659 -57.57 -20.26 -16.96
N GLY A 660 -57.98 -19.62 -15.86
CA GLY A 660 -57.96 -20.22 -14.53
C GLY A 660 -56.57 -20.31 -13.88
N THR A 661 -55.56 -19.67 -14.46
CA THR A 661 -54.19 -19.65 -13.92
C THR A 661 -53.88 -18.34 -13.20
N LEU A 662 -52.92 -18.38 -12.26
CA LEU A 662 -52.47 -17.19 -11.52
C LEU A 662 -51.90 -16.12 -12.44
N TYR A 663 -51.13 -16.50 -13.47
CA TYR A 663 -50.50 -15.55 -14.37
C TYR A 663 -51.50 -14.85 -15.29
N GLN A 664 -52.54 -15.56 -15.77
CA GLN A 664 -53.62 -14.95 -16.53
C GLN A 664 -54.42 -13.96 -15.68
N ALA A 665 -54.79 -14.34 -14.45
CA ALA A 665 -55.49 -13.45 -13.53
C ALA A 665 -54.65 -12.22 -13.14
N TYR A 666 -53.34 -12.38 -12.95
CA TYR A 666 -52.40 -11.27 -12.72
C TYR A 666 -52.32 -10.34 -13.93
N HIS A 667 -52.26 -10.89 -15.15
CA HIS A 667 -52.21 -10.08 -16.36
C HIS A 667 -53.49 -9.26 -16.56
N GLN A 668 -54.65 -9.84 -16.23
CA GLN A 668 -55.93 -9.12 -16.22
C GLN A 668 -55.94 -8.02 -15.15
N TYR A 669 -55.49 -8.33 -13.92
CA TYR A 669 -55.39 -7.34 -12.86
C TYR A 669 -54.50 -6.14 -13.25
N CYS A 670 -53.34 -6.40 -13.85
CA CYS A 670 -52.47 -5.35 -14.35
C CYS A 670 -53.15 -4.50 -15.42
N ALA A 671 -53.88 -5.11 -16.35
CA ALA A 671 -54.64 -4.38 -17.36
C ALA A 671 -55.73 -3.49 -16.73
N ASP A 672 -56.46 -4.00 -15.73
CA ASP A 672 -57.53 -3.27 -15.04
C ASP A 672 -56.99 -2.08 -14.22
N GLN A 673 -55.81 -2.22 -13.60
CA GLN A 673 -55.17 -1.18 -12.77
C GLN A 673 -54.22 -0.25 -13.55
N GLY A 674 -54.05 -0.46 -14.86
CA GLY A 674 -53.13 0.32 -15.69
C GLY A 674 -51.64 0.04 -15.43
N HIS A 675 -51.31 -1.10 -14.81
CA HIS A 675 -49.93 -1.54 -14.59
C HIS A 675 -49.40 -2.40 -15.76
N LYS A 676 -48.08 -2.42 -15.94
CA LYS A 676 -47.42 -3.34 -16.88
C LYS A 676 -47.10 -4.66 -16.18
N PRO A 677 -47.58 -5.82 -16.67
CA PRO A 677 -47.32 -7.11 -16.02
C PRO A 677 -45.85 -7.52 -16.14
N GLN A 678 -45.34 -8.14 -15.07
CA GLN A 678 -44.02 -8.77 -15.06
C GLN A 678 -43.98 -10.02 -15.96
N ALA A 679 -42.82 -10.36 -16.51
CA ALA A 679 -42.64 -11.60 -17.27
C ALA A 679 -42.86 -12.85 -16.39
N VAL A 680 -43.40 -13.93 -16.96
CA VAL A 680 -43.67 -15.23 -16.29
C VAL A 680 -42.49 -15.71 -15.41
N LYS A 681 -41.26 -15.56 -15.91
CA LYS A 681 -40.03 -15.98 -15.22
C LYS A 681 -39.78 -15.23 -13.90
N ASN A 682 -40.25 -13.99 -13.79
CA ASN A 682 -40.10 -13.14 -12.60
C ASN A 682 -41.35 -13.19 -11.71
N PHE A 683 -42.54 -13.34 -12.31
CA PHE A 683 -43.81 -13.37 -11.59
C PHE A 683 -43.85 -14.46 -10.50
N SER A 684 -43.56 -15.72 -10.85
CA SER A 684 -43.67 -16.83 -9.88
C SER A 684 -42.70 -16.68 -8.69
N PRO A 685 -41.40 -16.39 -8.88
CA PRO A 685 -40.48 -16.11 -7.78
C PRO A 685 -40.93 -14.92 -6.92
N ASN A 686 -41.31 -13.80 -7.53
CA ASN A 686 -41.70 -12.58 -6.80
C ASN A 686 -42.99 -12.77 -6.00
N LEU A 687 -43.97 -13.50 -6.55
CA LEU A 687 -45.21 -13.84 -5.85
C LEU A 687 -44.92 -14.71 -4.62
N ILE A 688 -44.06 -15.72 -4.77
CA ILE A 688 -43.69 -16.61 -3.66
C ILE A 688 -42.91 -15.84 -2.59
N GLU A 689 -41.97 -14.99 -3.00
CA GLU A 689 -41.20 -14.14 -2.09
C GLU A 689 -42.13 -13.22 -1.29
N CYS A 690 -43.06 -12.53 -1.98
CA CYS A 690 -44.01 -11.64 -1.34
C CYS A 690 -44.91 -12.38 -0.34
N ALA A 691 -45.53 -13.49 -0.76
CA ALA A 691 -46.43 -14.24 0.11
C ALA A 691 -45.70 -14.94 1.29
N SER A 692 -44.57 -15.61 1.04
CA SER A 692 -43.89 -16.39 2.10
C SER A 692 -42.98 -15.56 2.99
N THR A 693 -42.23 -14.60 2.44
CA THR A 693 -41.22 -13.84 3.18
C THR A 693 -41.79 -12.59 3.81
N ILE A 694 -42.76 -11.92 3.15
CA ILE A 694 -43.36 -10.68 3.66
C ILE A 694 -44.61 -10.97 4.48
N LEU A 695 -45.54 -11.79 3.95
CA LEU A 695 -46.80 -12.09 4.64
C LEU A 695 -46.73 -13.33 5.57
N GLY A 696 -45.63 -14.10 5.52
CA GLY A 696 -45.49 -15.32 6.32
C GLY A 696 -46.41 -16.47 5.91
N TRP A 697 -47.03 -16.39 4.72
CA TRP A 697 -47.96 -17.40 4.22
C TRP A 697 -47.22 -18.70 3.88
N GLN A 698 -47.74 -19.82 4.40
CA GLN A 698 -47.18 -21.14 4.17
C GLN A 698 -47.63 -21.67 2.80
N ILE A 699 -46.89 -21.30 1.75
CA ILE A 699 -47.15 -21.72 0.37
C ILE A 699 -45.97 -22.51 -0.19
N GLU A 700 -46.25 -23.47 -1.07
CA GLU A 700 -45.24 -24.35 -1.66
C GLU A 700 -45.38 -24.38 -3.19
N LYS A 701 -44.29 -24.14 -3.92
CA LYS A 701 -44.24 -24.36 -5.37
C LYS A 701 -43.97 -25.83 -5.66
N ALA A 702 -44.87 -26.46 -6.41
CA ALA A 702 -44.71 -27.85 -6.82
C ALA A 702 -44.74 -28.00 -8.35
N HIS A 703 -43.99 -28.99 -8.85
CA HIS A 703 -44.01 -29.39 -10.24
C HIS A 703 -44.89 -30.64 -10.37
N THR A 704 -45.89 -30.58 -11.24
CA THR A 704 -46.77 -31.71 -11.56
C THR A 704 -46.55 -32.16 -13.00
N LYS A 705 -47.13 -33.31 -13.37
CA LYS A 705 -47.12 -33.80 -14.77
C LYS A 705 -47.82 -32.85 -15.75
N ILE A 706 -48.67 -31.94 -15.25
CA ILE A 706 -49.56 -31.07 -16.04
C ILE A 706 -49.05 -29.61 -16.05
N GLY A 707 -48.10 -29.26 -15.18
CA GLY A 707 -47.54 -27.91 -15.11
C GLY A 707 -47.01 -27.54 -13.72
N LYS A 708 -46.70 -26.26 -13.55
CA LYS A 708 -46.23 -25.71 -12.27
C LYS A 708 -47.42 -25.17 -11.48
N ILE A 709 -47.53 -25.55 -10.21
CA ILE A 709 -48.61 -25.13 -9.32
C ILE A 709 -48.03 -24.47 -8.06
N ILE A 710 -48.86 -23.69 -7.37
CA ILE A 710 -48.61 -23.21 -6.01
C ILE A 710 -49.69 -23.81 -5.10
N LYS A 711 -49.26 -24.51 -4.05
CA LYS A 711 -50.11 -25.01 -2.98
C LYS A 711 -50.27 -23.95 -1.89
N GLY A 712 -51.43 -23.91 -1.25
CA GLY A 712 -51.71 -22.97 -0.16
C GLY A 712 -52.35 -21.65 -0.63
N LEU A 713 -52.64 -21.49 -1.92
CA LEU A 713 -53.08 -20.21 -2.49
C LEU A 713 -54.17 -20.44 -3.54
N ARG A 714 -55.23 -19.62 -3.53
CA ARG A 714 -56.25 -19.58 -4.59
C ARG A 714 -56.68 -18.17 -4.97
N LEU A 715 -57.31 -18.07 -6.14
CA LEU A 715 -57.97 -16.85 -6.59
C LEU A 715 -59.21 -16.55 -5.76
N ARG A 716 -59.38 -15.27 -5.42
CA ARG A 716 -60.57 -14.71 -4.78
C ARG A 716 -61.75 -14.74 -5.73
N THR A 717 -62.89 -15.22 -5.26
CA THR A 717 -64.16 -15.29 -5.99
C THR A 717 -65.22 -14.41 -5.32
N LYS A 718 -66.37 -14.23 -5.96
CA LYS A 718 -67.50 -13.46 -5.39
C LYS A 718 -68.05 -14.07 -4.09
N ALA A 719 -67.82 -15.35 -3.83
CA ALA A 719 -68.24 -15.98 -2.58
C ALA A 719 -67.34 -15.58 -1.38
N ASP A 720 -66.17 -15.01 -1.66
CA ASP A 720 -65.14 -14.70 -0.67
C ASP A 720 -65.17 -13.24 -0.18
N GLU A 721 -66.25 -12.49 -0.44
CA GLU A 721 -66.39 -11.08 -0.02
C GLU A 721 -66.30 -10.89 1.51
N HIS A 722 -66.55 -11.96 2.28
CA HIS A 722 -66.44 -11.98 3.74
C HIS A 722 -64.99 -12.13 4.26
N ILE A 723 -64.04 -12.52 3.41
CA ILE A 723 -62.63 -12.67 3.79
C ILE A 723 -61.96 -11.31 3.57
N PRO A 724 -61.43 -10.65 4.61
CA PRO A 724 -60.79 -9.35 4.44
C PRO A 724 -59.54 -9.44 3.54
N THR A 725 -59.15 -8.32 2.95
CA THR A 725 -57.83 -8.16 2.34
C THR A 725 -56.80 -7.90 3.43
N TYR A 726 -55.52 -8.17 3.16
CA TYR A 726 -54.48 -8.05 4.18
C TYR A 726 -54.29 -6.59 4.64
N ASP A 727 -54.42 -5.62 3.75
CA ASP A 727 -54.44 -4.19 4.11
C ASP A 727 -55.59 -3.84 5.06
N TYR A 728 -56.78 -4.41 4.84
CA TYR A 728 -57.93 -4.23 5.73
C TYR A 728 -57.71 -4.87 7.10
N GLU A 729 -57.12 -6.06 7.16
CA GLU A 729 -56.73 -6.70 8.42
C GLU A 729 -55.74 -5.84 9.23
N LEU A 730 -54.73 -5.27 8.56
CA LEU A 730 -53.76 -4.38 9.19
C LEU A 730 -54.43 -3.11 9.71
N GLN A 731 -55.35 -2.51 8.94
CA GLN A 731 -56.12 -1.34 9.38
C GLN A 731 -57.03 -1.64 10.58
N LEU A 732 -57.64 -2.83 10.64
CA LEU A 732 -58.43 -3.26 11.80
C LEU A 732 -57.56 -3.35 13.06
N ARG A 733 -56.34 -3.90 12.95
CA ARG A 733 -55.40 -3.99 14.06
C ARG A 733 -54.96 -2.62 14.56
N CYS A 734 -54.75 -1.66 13.65
CA CYS A 734 -54.45 -0.27 14.00
C CYS A 734 -55.59 0.40 14.79
N LYS A 735 -56.85 0.02 14.53
CA LYS A 735 -58.05 0.57 15.21
C LYS A 735 -58.39 -0.14 16.53
N ALA A 736 -57.89 -1.34 16.75
CA ALA A 736 -58.10 -2.08 18.00
C ALA A 736 -57.10 -1.66 19.10
N GLY A 737 -56.01 -0.99 18.72
CA GLY A 737 -54.96 -0.49 19.61
C GLY A 737 -55.26 0.85 20.25
N ASP A 738 -56.44 1.02 20.86
CA ASP A 738 -56.79 2.23 21.61
C ASP A 738 -56.10 2.23 22.99
N GLY A 739 -54.78 2.41 23.02
CA GLY A 739 -54.02 3.04 24.12
C GLY A 739 -54.12 2.50 25.56
N CYS A 740 -54.82 1.40 25.84
CA CYS A 740 -54.97 0.81 27.17
C CYS A 740 -55.08 -0.72 27.04
N GLY A 741 -53.96 -1.42 26.88
CA GLY A 741 -53.91 -2.88 26.79
C GLY A 741 -52.70 -3.45 27.52
N ASP A 742 -52.96 -4.33 28.47
CA ASP A 742 -52.07 -4.93 29.47
C ASP A 742 -51.04 -5.91 28.90
N GLY A 743 -50.07 -5.44 28.11
CA GLY A 743 -48.74 -6.07 27.99
C GLY A 743 -48.67 -7.56 27.57
N SER A 744 -49.75 -8.18 27.13
CA SER A 744 -49.82 -9.59 26.77
C SER A 744 -50.34 -9.72 25.33
N VAL A 745 -49.43 -9.76 24.37
CA VAL A 745 -49.70 -10.36 23.06
C VAL A 745 -48.57 -11.34 22.75
N THR A 746 -48.75 -12.59 23.18
CA THR A 746 -47.96 -13.74 22.73
C THR A 746 -48.76 -14.58 21.75
N VAL A 747 -49.03 -14.09 20.53
CA VAL A 747 -49.32 -14.98 19.39
C VAL A 747 -48.85 -14.32 18.09
N PRO A 748 -47.76 -14.78 17.46
CA PRO A 748 -47.48 -14.43 16.07
C PRO A 748 -48.52 -15.14 15.19
N VAL A 749 -49.25 -14.40 14.37
CA VAL A 749 -50.19 -14.99 13.41
C VAL A 749 -49.40 -15.51 12.22
N THR A 750 -48.96 -16.78 12.31
CA THR A 750 -48.94 -17.65 11.12
C THR A 750 -50.39 -17.87 10.70
N GLY A 751 -50.69 -17.80 9.39
CA GLY A 751 -52.07 -17.81 8.84
C GLY A 751 -52.90 -19.08 9.08
N GLN A 752 -53.12 -19.46 10.33
CA GLN A 752 -53.88 -20.64 10.78
C GLN A 752 -55.17 -20.31 11.53
N ASN A 753 -55.48 -19.04 11.82
CA ASN A 753 -56.72 -18.68 12.50
C ASN A 753 -57.85 -18.37 11.50
N LEU A 754 -58.34 -19.40 10.82
CA LEU A 754 -59.56 -19.32 10.01
C LEU A 754 -60.43 -20.56 10.24
N TYR A 755 -61.05 -20.72 11.43
CA TYR A 755 -62.30 -21.47 11.60
C TYR A 755 -63.15 -20.95 12.78
N SER A 756 -64.25 -20.29 12.42
CA SER A 756 -65.57 -20.14 13.08
C SER A 756 -65.70 -19.82 14.58
N GLU A 757 -66.21 -18.63 14.89
CA GLU A 757 -67.15 -18.44 16.01
C GLU A 757 -68.57 -18.33 15.44
N THR A 758 -69.42 -19.30 15.80
CA THR A 758 -70.85 -19.28 15.45
C THR A 758 -71.61 -18.50 16.51
N ILE A 759 -72.29 -17.45 16.05
CA ILE A 759 -73.29 -16.68 16.79
C ILE A 759 -74.35 -17.61 17.37
N THR A 760 -74.58 -17.58 18.68
CA THR A 760 -75.86 -18.01 19.27
C THR A 760 -76.39 -16.95 20.21
N ALA A 761 -77.58 -16.45 19.87
CA ALA A 761 -78.37 -15.55 20.68
C ALA A 761 -79.15 -16.34 21.76
N SER A 762 -79.30 -15.67 22.90
CA SER A 762 -80.09 -15.95 24.12
C SER A 762 -81.35 -16.82 23.99
N VAL A 763 -81.66 -17.62 25.04
CA VAL A 763 -82.94 -17.62 25.81
C VAL A 763 -82.99 -18.74 26.89
N THR A 764 -83.24 -18.31 28.15
CA THR A 764 -83.96 -18.91 29.32
C THR A 764 -83.53 -20.20 30.07
N ASP A 765 -83.52 -20.02 31.42
CA ASP A 765 -83.98 -20.87 32.55
C ASP A 765 -83.20 -22.09 33.10
N LYS A 766 -82.67 -21.89 34.34
CA LYS A 766 -82.56 -22.74 35.57
C LYS A 766 -83.04 -24.23 35.57
N PRO A 767 -82.70 -25.05 36.61
CA PRO A 767 -81.46 -25.24 37.40
C PRO A 767 -81.15 -26.75 37.76
N LEU A 768 -80.08 -27.03 38.55
CA LEU A 768 -79.78 -28.28 39.34
C LEU A 768 -79.38 -29.54 38.52
N SER A 769 -78.52 -30.49 38.91
CA SER A 769 -77.96 -30.95 40.20
C SER A 769 -76.78 -31.93 40.00
N HIS A 770 -75.86 -31.94 40.97
CA HIS A 770 -75.05 -33.04 41.56
C HIS A 770 -74.36 -34.14 40.73
N GLY A 771 -73.10 -34.41 41.13
CA GLY A 771 -72.46 -35.72 40.98
C GLY A 771 -70.94 -35.67 41.11
N GLU A 772 -70.42 -35.65 42.33
CA GLU A 772 -69.03 -36.01 42.64
C GLU A 772 -68.82 -37.51 42.36
N GLU A 773 -67.68 -37.91 41.78
CA GLU A 773 -66.74 -38.87 42.39
C GLU A 773 -65.56 -39.22 41.47
N ASN A 774 -64.42 -39.43 42.14
CA ASN A 774 -63.12 -39.83 41.63
C ASN A 774 -63.12 -41.23 40.98
N VAL A 775 -62.19 -41.48 40.07
CA VAL A 775 -61.07 -42.46 40.21
C VAL A 775 -60.36 -42.61 38.86
N GLU A 776 -59.02 -42.67 38.96
CA GLU A 776 -58.01 -42.89 37.94
C GLU A 776 -58.29 -44.06 36.99
N ILE A 777 -57.73 -44.03 35.77
CA ILE A 777 -56.70 -44.99 35.31
C ILE A 777 -56.33 -44.79 33.81
N GLN A 778 -55.01 -44.82 33.59
CA GLN A 778 -54.24 -45.23 32.40
C GLN A 778 -54.17 -44.35 31.14
N THR A 779 -52.96 -43.88 30.84
CA THR A 779 -52.35 -44.04 29.51
C THR A 779 -50.94 -44.61 29.61
N GLU A 780 -50.73 -45.72 28.91
CA GLU A 780 -49.51 -46.54 28.87
C GLU A 780 -48.35 -45.85 28.15
N ILE A 781 -47.15 -46.02 28.70
CA ILE A 781 -45.86 -45.79 28.04
C ILE A 781 -45.30 -47.16 27.62
N LYS A 782 -44.96 -47.34 26.34
CA LYS A 782 -44.14 -48.46 25.87
C LYS A 782 -42.84 -47.96 25.24
N LYS A 783 -41.72 -48.28 25.92
CA LYS A 783 -40.35 -48.34 25.40
C LYS A 783 -40.07 -49.76 24.88
N ALA A 784 -39.14 -49.87 23.94
CA ALA A 784 -38.52 -51.13 23.47
C ALA A 784 -37.00 -50.92 23.29
N PRO A 785 -36.15 -51.97 23.36
CA PRO A 785 -35.01 -51.96 24.28
C PRO A 785 -33.62 -52.14 23.63
N VAL A 786 -32.60 -51.97 24.49
CA VAL A 786 -31.20 -52.36 24.34
C VAL A 786 -30.97 -53.64 25.15
N GLU A 787 -30.17 -54.58 24.64
CA GLU A 787 -29.55 -55.66 25.42
C GLU A 787 -28.08 -55.86 25.02
N VAL A 788 -27.29 -56.30 26.00
CA VAL A 788 -25.83 -56.31 26.15
C VAL A 788 -25.38 -57.74 26.51
N ASN A 789 -24.13 -58.13 26.21
CA ASN A 789 -23.24 -58.93 27.10
C ASN A 789 -21.86 -59.17 26.44
N GLU A 790 -20.74 -58.72 27.03
CA GLU A 790 -19.82 -59.41 27.99
C GLU A 790 -18.88 -60.44 27.28
N SER A 791 -17.56 -60.58 27.49
CA SER A 791 -16.63 -60.21 28.58
C SER A 791 -15.14 -60.60 28.23
N VAL A 792 -14.19 -60.18 29.10
CA VAL A 792 -12.87 -60.79 29.46
C VAL A 792 -11.52 -60.28 28.84
N ILE A 793 -10.77 -59.54 29.69
CA ILE A 793 -9.34 -59.63 30.12
C ILE A 793 -8.26 -60.16 29.15
N SER A 794 -7.18 -59.38 28.92
CA SER A 794 -5.76 -59.70 29.26
C SER A 794 -4.73 -58.81 28.52
N ASN A 795 -3.51 -58.83 29.08
CA ASN A 795 -2.39 -57.90 28.90
C ASN A 795 -1.54 -58.09 27.63
N ALA A 796 -0.83 -56.99 27.30
CA ALA A 796 0.57 -56.89 26.87
C ALA A 796 1.04 -57.42 25.50
N ASP A 797 1.86 -56.56 24.89
CA ASP A 797 2.95 -56.78 23.92
C ASP A 797 2.62 -57.41 22.56
N ASN A 798 2.63 -56.58 21.50
CA ASN A 798 3.66 -56.67 20.47
C ASN A 798 3.53 -55.62 19.36
N GLU A 799 4.70 -55.25 18.85
CA GLU A 799 5.00 -54.37 17.72
C GLU A 799 4.17 -54.66 16.47
N VAL A 800 3.69 -53.62 15.77
CA VAL A 800 3.36 -53.72 14.34
C VAL A 800 3.80 -52.46 13.58
N SER A 801 4.89 -52.65 12.85
CA SER A 801 5.19 -52.16 11.49
C SER A 801 4.28 -51.09 10.88
N VAL A 802 4.87 -49.91 10.65
CA VAL A 802 4.38 -48.88 9.72
C VAL A 802 4.93 -49.18 8.33
N ASN A 803 4.06 -49.42 7.34
CA ASN A 803 4.30 -49.12 5.91
C ASN A 803 3.05 -49.42 5.03
N PRO A 804 2.96 -48.90 3.79
CA PRO A 804 2.23 -47.68 3.47
C PRO A 804 1.00 -47.92 2.57
N SER A 805 0.12 -46.92 2.45
CA SER A 805 -1.03 -46.93 1.53
C SER A 805 -0.61 -46.89 0.05
N PRO A 806 -1.40 -47.49 -0.86
CA PRO A 806 -1.03 -47.73 -2.25
C PRO A 806 -1.22 -46.51 -3.17
N SER A 807 -0.35 -46.42 -4.18
CA SER A 807 -0.40 -45.49 -5.30
C SER A 807 -1.55 -45.79 -6.27
N PRO A 808 -2.20 -44.80 -6.91
CA PRO A 808 -3.09 -45.03 -8.04
C PRO A 808 -2.33 -45.10 -9.38
N GLU A 809 -2.69 -46.09 -10.19
CA GLU A 809 -2.22 -46.34 -11.57
C GLU A 809 -2.93 -45.47 -12.64
N PRO A 810 -2.38 -45.42 -13.88
CA PRO A 810 -2.53 -44.30 -14.81
C PRO A 810 -3.60 -44.51 -15.91
N LEU A 811 -4.08 -43.39 -16.47
CA LEU A 811 -4.95 -43.35 -17.65
C LEU A 811 -4.14 -43.19 -18.97
N PRO A 812 -4.70 -43.63 -20.12
CA PRO A 812 -3.93 -43.92 -21.33
C PRO A 812 -3.63 -42.72 -22.23
N VAL A 813 -2.63 -42.94 -23.07
CA VAL A 813 -1.88 -42.00 -23.92
C VAL A 813 -2.54 -41.83 -25.29
N ALA A 814 -2.60 -40.59 -25.79
CA ALA A 814 -2.68 -40.26 -27.21
C ALA A 814 -1.74 -39.07 -27.51
N ASP A 815 -1.01 -39.22 -28.62
CA ASP A 815 0.26 -38.61 -29.02
C ASP A 815 0.46 -37.08 -28.82
N CYS A 816 1.69 -36.74 -28.41
CA CYS A 816 2.23 -35.38 -28.30
C CYS A 816 3.35 -35.16 -29.30
N ASP A 817 3.30 -34.03 -30.01
CA ASP A 817 4.44 -33.36 -30.62
C ASP A 817 4.62 -31.96 -29.97
N PRO A 818 5.82 -31.36 -30.03
CA PRO A 818 6.50 -30.88 -28.82
C PRO A 818 6.34 -29.38 -28.55
N SER A 819 6.29 -29.04 -27.26
CA SER A 819 6.31 -27.68 -26.73
C SER A 819 7.71 -27.04 -26.78
N PRO A 820 7.81 -25.72 -27.03
CA PRO A 820 8.99 -24.94 -26.69
C PRO A 820 8.77 -24.09 -25.42
N ASN A 821 9.80 -24.01 -24.57
CA ASN A 821 9.95 -23.11 -23.43
C ASN A 821 11.48 -22.86 -23.28
N PRO A 822 12.00 -21.83 -22.59
CA PRO A 822 11.50 -20.50 -22.23
C PRO A 822 12.43 -19.37 -22.75
N SER A 823 11.93 -18.24 -23.28
CA SER A 823 12.77 -17.06 -23.51
C SER A 823 12.00 -15.73 -23.43
N GLN A 824 12.60 -14.81 -22.65
CA GLN A 824 12.63 -13.34 -22.76
C GLN A 824 11.31 -12.58 -23.02
N ASN A 825 10.95 -11.70 -22.07
CA ASN A 825 10.01 -10.60 -22.25
C ASN A 825 10.23 -9.91 -23.61
N PRO A 826 9.22 -9.85 -24.50
CA PRO A 826 9.27 -8.91 -25.60
C PRO A 826 8.86 -7.53 -25.07
N SER A 827 9.71 -6.54 -25.32
CA SER A 827 9.36 -5.12 -25.27
C SER A 827 8.06 -4.85 -26.05
N PRO A 828 7.26 -3.82 -25.69
CA PRO A 828 6.01 -3.52 -26.36
C PRO A 828 6.26 -3.11 -27.82
N ASN A 829 5.54 -3.76 -28.75
CA ASN A 829 5.53 -3.45 -30.18
C ASN A 829 4.54 -2.28 -30.45
N PRO A 830 4.82 -1.29 -31.32
CA PRO A 830 3.95 -0.15 -31.53
C PRO A 830 2.76 -0.45 -32.48
N ALA A 831 1.56 -0.02 -32.05
CA ALA A 831 0.45 0.53 -32.84
C ALA A 831 -0.32 -0.35 -33.86
N GLU A 832 -1.52 -0.81 -33.47
CA GLU A 832 -2.72 -0.67 -34.33
C GLU A 832 -3.49 0.56 -33.82
N LEU A 833 -3.47 1.63 -34.62
CA LEU A 833 -4.24 2.86 -34.40
C LEU A 833 -5.59 2.75 -35.11
N ASN A 834 -6.65 3.29 -34.51
CA ASN A 834 -7.93 3.44 -35.21
C ASN A 834 -7.91 4.64 -36.19
N GLU A 835 -8.95 4.81 -37.00
CA GLU A 835 -8.99 5.83 -38.06
C GLU A 835 -8.90 7.27 -37.52
N ASP A 836 -9.54 7.56 -36.38
CA ASP A 836 -9.46 8.86 -35.71
C ASP A 836 -8.07 9.12 -35.11
N GLU A 837 -7.43 8.08 -34.55
CA GLU A 837 -6.06 8.14 -34.03
C GLU A 837 -5.03 8.35 -35.15
N LEU A 838 -5.20 7.70 -36.31
CA LEU A 838 -4.38 7.92 -37.51
C LEU A 838 -4.52 9.34 -38.04
N ASN A 839 -5.75 9.85 -38.13
CA ASN A 839 -6.00 11.22 -38.58
C ASN A 839 -5.35 12.25 -37.64
N LEU A 840 -5.43 12.04 -36.33
CA LEU A 840 -4.78 12.93 -35.35
C LEU A 840 -3.24 12.88 -35.45
N VAL A 841 -2.65 11.71 -35.66
CA VAL A 841 -1.20 11.58 -35.89
C VAL A 841 -0.77 12.34 -37.14
N GLU A 842 -1.54 12.24 -38.22
CA GLU A 842 -1.21 12.91 -39.48
C GLU A 842 -1.38 14.43 -39.38
N MET A 843 -2.43 14.92 -38.71
CA MET A 843 -2.60 16.35 -38.44
C MET A 843 -1.42 16.92 -37.64
N ILE A 844 -0.96 16.20 -36.61
CA ILE A 844 0.18 16.64 -35.80
C ILE A 844 1.47 16.63 -36.63
N ARG A 845 1.68 15.62 -37.48
CA ARG A 845 2.84 15.56 -38.38
C ARG A 845 2.87 16.74 -39.35
N VAL A 846 1.75 17.04 -39.98
CA VAL A 846 1.61 18.20 -40.89
C VAL A 846 1.93 19.50 -40.15
N ALA A 847 1.38 19.70 -38.95
CA ALA A 847 1.65 20.90 -38.16
C ALA A 847 3.13 21.01 -37.75
N THR A 848 3.81 19.89 -37.44
CA THR A 848 5.24 19.89 -37.09
C THR A 848 6.18 20.01 -38.29
N ALA A 849 5.69 19.71 -39.50
CA ALA A 849 6.45 19.80 -40.74
C ALA A 849 6.28 21.15 -41.46
N GLU A 850 5.41 22.03 -40.95
CA GLU A 850 5.16 23.36 -41.51
C GLU A 850 6.43 24.24 -41.35
N PRO A 851 7.04 24.70 -42.47
CA PRO A 851 8.26 25.50 -42.43
C PRO A 851 8.07 26.91 -41.88
N ASP A 852 6.85 27.47 -41.91
CA ASP A 852 6.55 28.76 -41.27
C ASP A 852 6.23 28.58 -39.78
N PRO A 853 7.07 29.10 -38.84
CA PRO A 853 6.86 28.92 -37.41
C PRO A 853 5.53 29.48 -36.90
N GLU A 854 4.98 30.52 -37.53
CA GLU A 854 3.74 31.15 -37.08
C GLU A 854 2.50 30.40 -37.58
N ALA A 855 2.54 29.85 -38.80
CA ALA A 855 1.54 28.91 -39.30
C ALA A 855 1.56 27.58 -38.53
N ALA A 856 2.74 27.03 -38.21
CA ALA A 856 2.90 25.82 -37.41
C ALA A 856 2.28 25.96 -36.02
N ARG A 857 2.45 27.13 -35.39
CA ARG A 857 1.83 27.47 -34.09
C ARG A 857 0.31 27.55 -34.18
N ARG A 858 -0.25 28.19 -35.21
CA ARG A 858 -1.72 28.22 -35.42
C ARG A 858 -2.28 26.81 -35.63
N ALA A 859 -1.65 26.01 -36.48
CA ALA A 859 -2.07 24.63 -36.72
C ALA A 859 -2.03 23.78 -35.44
N ALA A 860 -0.99 23.92 -34.62
CA ALA A 860 -0.91 23.24 -33.32
C ALA A 860 -2.02 23.71 -32.35
N ALA A 861 -2.32 25.01 -32.32
CA ALA A 861 -3.40 25.57 -31.51
C ALA A 861 -4.79 25.07 -31.92
N ASP A 862 -5.03 24.86 -33.23
CA ASP A 862 -6.28 24.33 -33.77
C ASP A 862 -6.46 22.82 -33.51
N ILE A 863 -5.36 22.06 -33.47
CA ILE A 863 -5.38 20.60 -33.19
C ILE A 863 -5.68 20.30 -31.72
N LEU A 864 -5.21 21.13 -30.78
CA LEU A 864 -5.38 20.92 -29.33
C LEU A 864 -6.85 20.75 -28.87
N PRO A 865 -7.82 21.59 -29.29
CA PRO A 865 -9.23 21.41 -28.93
C PRO A 865 -9.83 20.15 -29.57
N ILE A 866 -9.46 19.82 -30.81
CA ILE A 866 -9.93 18.58 -31.49
C ILE A 866 -9.43 17.35 -30.73
N LEU A 867 -8.15 17.33 -30.36
CA LEU A 867 -7.56 16.24 -29.59
C LEU A 867 -8.23 16.08 -28.22
N LYS A 868 -8.57 17.18 -27.53
CA LYS A 868 -9.32 17.15 -26.26
C LYS A 868 -10.73 16.59 -26.44
N ASP A 869 -11.45 17.03 -27.47
CA ASP A 869 -12.84 16.63 -27.71
C ASP A 869 -12.99 15.17 -28.18
N VAL A 870 -12.10 14.70 -29.05
CA VAL A 870 -12.09 13.29 -29.51
C VAL A 870 -11.67 12.33 -28.38
N CYS A 871 -10.73 12.74 -27.53
CA CYS A 871 -10.36 11.97 -26.33
C CYS A 871 -11.49 11.96 -25.29
N ALA A 872 -12.18 13.09 -25.08
CA ALA A 872 -13.31 13.17 -24.14
C ALA A 872 -14.49 12.28 -24.56
N ARG A 873 -14.70 12.10 -25.87
CA ARG A 873 -15.72 11.19 -26.43
C ARG A 873 -15.27 9.73 -26.49
N GLY A 874 -14.03 9.42 -26.11
CA GLY A 874 -13.48 8.05 -26.10
C GLY A 874 -13.16 7.48 -27.48
N ALA A 875 -13.17 8.32 -28.53
CA ALA A 875 -12.91 7.91 -29.91
C ALA A 875 -11.41 7.75 -30.22
N ALA A 876 -10.53 8.46 -29.50
CA ALA A 876 -9.08 8.33 -29.63
C ALA A 876 -8.40 8.23 -28.26
N ASN A 877 -7.34 7.41 -28.15
CA ASN A 877 -6.50 7.33 -26.98
C ASN A 877 -5.25 8.21 -27.13
N ARG A 878 -5.14 9.23 -26.29
CA ARG A 878 -4.01 10.18 -26.27
C ARG A 878 -2.64 9.50 -26.16
N GLU A 879 -2.51 8.43 -25.37
CA GLU A 879 -1.24 7.72 -25.19
C GLU A 879 -0.82 6.97 -26.47
N LYS A 880 -1.79 6.43 -27.22
CA LYS A 880 -1.52 5.78 -28.51
C LYS A 880 -1.13 6.77 -29.59
N VAL A 881 -1.85 7.89 -29.71
CA VAL A 881 -1.51 8.99 -30.65
C VAL A 881 -0.12 9.54 -30.32
N TRP A 882 0.18 9.77 -29.04
CA TRP A 882 1.50 10.23 -28.61
C TRP A 882 2.59 9.21 -28.91
N ALA A 883 2.34 7.91 -28.66
CA ALA A 883 3.29 6.83 -28.92
C ALA A 883 3.62 6.62 -30.41
N ALA A 884 2.72 7.03 -31.32
CA ALA A 884 2.89 6.89 -32.77
C ALA A 884 3.70 8.02 -33.43
N LEU A 885 3.90 9.15 -32.73
CA LEU A 885 4.72 10.27 -33.19
C LEU A 885 6.22 10.00 -32.92
N THR A 886 7.10 10.51 -33.78
CA THR A 886 8.56 10.46 -33.56
C THR A 886 8.98 11.36 -32.39
N GLU A 887 10.16 11.11 -31.82
CA GLU A 887 10.67 11.92 -30.70
C GLU A 887 10.86 13.40 -31.08
N SER A 888 11.24 13.67 -32.33
CA SER A 888 11.29 15.03 -32.89
C SER A 888 9.90 15.66 -33.00
N GLU A 889 8.90 14.94 -33.52
CA GLU A 889 7.52 15.44 -33.65
C GLU A 889 6.92 15.79 -32.28
N ARG A 890 7.10 14.92 -31.27
CA ARG A 890 6.61 15.16 -29.91
C ARG A 890 7.23 16.40 -29.28
N THR A 891 8.53 16.57 -29.49
CA THR A 891 9.28 17.71 -28.93
C THR A 891 8.85 19.01 -29.60
N THR A 892 8.77 19.02 -30.93
CA THR A 892 8.34 20.19 -31.71
C THR A 892 6.89 20.56 -31.40
N PHE A 893 5.97 19.59 -31.41
CA PHE A 893 4.57 19.85 -31.10
C PHE A 893 4.37 20.35 -29.67
N SER A 894 5.09 19.79 -28.68
CA SER A 894 5.06 20.28 -27.30
C SER A 894 5.59 21.71 -27.18
N ALA A 895 6.66 22.05 -27.90
CA ALA A 895 7.23 23.39 -27.91
C ALA A 895 6.26 24.41 -28.55
N LEU A 896 5.65 24.05 -29.68
CA LEU A 896 4.62 24.87 -30.35
C LEU A 896 3.38 25.10 -29.46
N SER A 897 3.08 24.16 -28.57
CA SER A 897 1.92 24.20 -27.67
C SER A 897 2.19 24.93 -26.33
N ALA A 898 3.45 25.22 -25.99
CA ALA A 898 3.86 25.65 -24.66
C ALA A 898 4.09 27.16 -24.48
N GLU A 899 4.28 27.92 -25.56
CA GLU A 899 4.55 29.37 -25.46
C GLU A 899 3.30 30.23 -25.73
N PRO A 900 2.90 31.09 -24.79
CA PRO A 900 1.93 32.15 -25.08
C PRO A 900 2.59 33.23 -25.95
N LEU A 901 1.88 33.70 -26.99
CA LEU A 901 2.30 34.81 -27.86
C LEU A 901 2.63 36.06 -27.02
N ALA A 902 3.90 36.43 -26.96
CA ALA A 902 4.36 37.68 -26.38
C ALA A 902 4.27 38.81 -27.42
N LEU A 903 3.45 39.82 -27.14
CA LEU A 903 3.34 41.06 -27.92
C LEU A 903 4.57 41.95 -27.65
N THR A 904 5.28 42.34 -28.71
CA THR A 904 6.33 43.37 -28.66
C THR A 904 5.79 44.70 -29.20
N ASP A 905 5.94 45.76 -28.40
CA ASP A 905 5.64 47.15 -28.75
C ASP A 905 6.50 47.70 -29.89
N ASN A 906 5.89 48.53 -30.77
CA ASN A 906 6.59 49.56 -31.54
C ASN A 906 5.64 50.78 -31.77
N PRO A 907 6.13 52.04 -31.77
CA PRO A 907 5.30 53.25 -31.74
C PRO A 907 5.16 54.00 -33.09
N GLN A 908 4.18 54.94 -33.15
CA GLN A 908 3.76 55.91 -34.20
C GLN A 908 2.68 55.41 -35.19
N GLU A 909 1.39 55.82 -35.14
CA GLU A 909 0.68 57.12 -35.34
C GLU A 909 -0.25 56.98 -36.60
N PRO A 910 -1.30 57.80 -36.81
CA PRO A 910 -2.65 57.66 -36.25
C PRO A 910 -3.74 57.46 -37.33
N GLU A 911 -4.77 56.62 -37.10
CA GLU A 911 -6.02 56.78 -37.89
C GLU A 911 -7.29 56.18 -37.26
N SER A 912 -8.27 57.07 -37.07
CA SER A 912 -9.72 56.86 -36.95
C SER A 912 -10.30 56.21 -35.69
N LEU A 913 -11.14 57.00 -35.01
CA LEU A 913 -11.99 56.61 -33.90
C LEU A 913 -12.86 55.39 -34.23
N GLN A 914 -12.72 54.33 -33.45
CA GLN A 914 -13.79 53.38 -33.17
C GLN A 914 -14.25 53.57 -31.72
N PRO A 915 -15.56 53.45 -31.42
CA PRO A 915 -16.11 53.84 -30.13
C PRO A 915 -15.52 52.98 -29.02
N ALA A 916 -15.32 53.59 -27.84
CA ALA A 916 -14.86 52.89 -26.65
C ALA A 916 -15.72 51.64 -26.41
N PRO A 917 -15.12 50.48 -26.06
CA PRO A 917 -15.91 49.32 -25.67
C PRO A 917 -16.74 49.71 -24.46
N GLU A 918 -18.06 49.51 -24.54
CA GLU A 918 -18.95 49.72 -23.42
C GLU A 918 -18.44 48.92 -22.21
N PRO A 919 -18.47 49.50 -21.00
CA PRO A 919 -18.00 48.80 -19.81
C PRO A 919 -18.81 47.51 -19.64
N GLU A 920 -18.13 46.37 -19.54
CA GLU A 920 -18.76 45.09 -19.21
C GLU A 920 -19.59 45.26 -17.93
N LEU A 921 -20.92 45.20 -18.06
CA LEU A 921 -21.81 45.20 -16.91
C LEU A 921 -21.91 43.78 -16.37
N ILE A 922 -21.81 43.63 -15.06
CA ILE A 922 -22.02 42.34 -14.39
C ILE A 922 -23.46 41.90 -14.66
N ALA A 923 -23.63 40.67 -15.17
CA ALA A 923 -24.94 40.13 -15.45
C ALA A 923 -25.78 40.05 -14.17
N SER A 924 -27.08 40.37 -14.25
CA SER A 924 -27.96 40.48 -13.07
C SER A 924 -27.94 39.23 -12.17
N ALA A 925 -27.89 38.03 -12.76
CA ALA A 925 -27.85 36.76 -12.02
C ALA A 925 -26.52 36.56 -11.26
N ASP A 926 -25.41 37.06 -11.81
CA ASP A 926 -24.11 36.98 -11.17
C ASP A 926 -23.94 38.10 -10.12
N ALA A 927 -24.55 39.27 -10.34
CA ALA A 927 -24.65 40.34 -9.34
C ALA A 927 -25.48 39.91 -8.10
N GLU A 928 -26.54 39.13 -8.28
CA GLU A 928 -27.35 38.58 -7.19
C GLU A 928 -26.54 37.60 -6.33
N LYS A 929 -25.80 36.68 -6.96
CA LYS A 929 -24.89 35.77 -6.26
C LYS A 929 -23.78 36.49 -5.49
N LEU A 930 -23.23 37.57 -6.05
CA LEU A 930 -22.23 38.39 -5.35
C LEU A 930 -22.84 39.06 -4.10
N ARG A 931 -24.10 39.50 -4.15
CA ARG A 931 -24.82 40.01 -2.97
C ARG A 931 -25.07 38.91 -1.95
N GLU A 932 -25.49 37.72 -2.38
CA GLU A 932 -25.70 36.56 -1.50
C GLU A 932 -24.42 36.23 -0.74
N ILE A 933 -23.28 36.14 -1.44
CA ILE A 933 -21.96 35.92 -0.83
C ILE A 933 -21.65 37.01 0.22
N ALA A 934 -21.95 38.28 -0.10
CA ALA A 934 -21.74 39.39 0.84
C ALA A 934 -22.65 39.31 2.07
N THR A 935 -23.88 38.83 1.93
CA THR A 935 -24.83 38.66 3.05
C THR A 935 -24.46 37.51 3.97
N VAL A 936 -23.73 36.51 3.47
CA VAL A 936 -23.27 35.34 4.22
C VAL A 936 -21.99 35.62 5.04
N TRP A 937 -21.45 36.84 5.02
CA TRP A 937 -20.27 37.18 5.82
C TRP A 937 -20.63 37.67 7.24
N TRP A 938 -20.10 37.01 8.28
CA TRP A 938 -20.24 37.43 9.69
C TRP A 938 -18.92 38.02 10.21
N PRO A 939 -18.92 39.25 10.77
CA PRO A 939 -17.71 39.94 11.23
C PRO A 939 -17.03 39.30 12.46
N GLU A 940 -17.65 38.30 13.07
CA GLU A 940 -17.11 37.57 14.23
C GLU A 940 -16.64 36.16 13.80
N TYR A 941 -15.39 36.09 13.31
CA TYR A 941 -14.50 34.91 13.30
C TYR A 941 -14.97 33.57 12.68
N TYR A 942 -14.56 33.28 11.43
CA TYR A 942 -14.27 31.91 10.94
C TYR A 942 -13.21 31.91 9.81
N PRO A 943 -11.99 31.39 10.02
CA PRO A 943 -10.99 31.20 8.96
C PRO A 943 -11.43 30.20 7.89
N GLU A 944 -12.19 29.16 8.27
CA GLU A 944 -12.61 28.09 7.37
C GLU A 944 -13.68 28.54 6.37
N GLN A 945 -14.65 29.35 6.82
CA GLN A 945 -15.70 29.88 5.95
C GLN A 945 -15.17 30.97 5.02
N LEU A 946 -14.12 31.69 5.41
CA LEU A 946 -13.45 32.66 4.54
C LEU A 946 -12.94 31.99 3.27
N GLN A 947 -12.33 30.81 3.39
CA GLN A 947 -11.85 30.05 2.23
C GLN A 947 -13.02 29.55 1.37
N THR A 948 -14.14 29.16 1.99
CA THR A 948 -15.37 28.79 1.28
C THR A 948 -15.96 29.98 0.52
N LEU A 949 -16.04 31.17 1.12
CA LEU A 949 -16.53 32.40 0.49
C LEU A 949 -15.60 32.87 -0.63
N ILE A 950 -14.28 32.78 -0.44
CA ILE A 950 -13.29 33.02 -1.49
C ILE A 950 -13.48 32.00 -2.63
N THR A 951 -13.77 30.73 -2.33
CA THR A 951 -14.03 29.71 -3.36
C THR A 951 -15.38 29.90 -4.06
N GLN A 952 -16.42 30.35 -3.35
CA GLN A 952 -17.72 30.66 -3.95
C GLN A 952 -17.67 31.90 -4.83
N MET A 953 -16.84 32.88 -4.47
CA MET A 953 -16.65 34.11 -5.23
C MET A 953 -15.63 33.95 -6.35
N PHE A 954 -14.55 33.20 -6.15
CA PHE A 954 -13.39 33.12 -7.04
C PHE A 954 -12.97 31.69 -7.45
N GLY A 955 -13.78 30.68 -7.16
CA GLY A 955 -13.56 29.31 -7.63
C GLY A 955 -13.84 29.15 -9.12
N HIS A 956 -13.55 27.96 -9.65
CA HIS A 956 -13.73 27.67 -11.08
C HIS A 956 -15.19 27.90 -11.50
N CYS A 957 -15.40 28.79 -12.49
CA CYS A 957 -16.72 29.25 -12.97
C CYS A 957 -17.54 30.15 -12.02
N ALA A 958 -16.98 30.61 -10.91
CA ALA A 958 -17.62 31.53 -9.97
C ALA A 958 -17.77 32.96 -10.52
N PRO A 959 -18.78 33.75 -10.10
CA PRO A 959 -19.03 35.10 -10.61
C PRO A 959 -17.79 36.00 -10.61
N GLY A 960 -17.01 36.01 -9.52
CA GLY A 960 -15.81 36.85 -9.38
C GLY A 960 -14.59 36.41 -10.20
N THR A 961 -14.64 35.26 -10.89
CA THR A 961 -13.64 34.88 -11.91
C THR A 961 -14.07 35.23 -13.34
N ARG A 962 -15.36 35.48 -13.56
CA ARG A 962 -15.91 35.83 -14.87
C ARG A 962 -15.68 37.29 -15.24
N TYR A 963 -15.53 38.15 -14.23
CA TYR A 963 -15.36 39.59 -14.39
C TYR A 963 -14.01 40.03 -13.83
N GLY A 964 -13.37 41.00 -14.48
CA GLY A 964 -12.14 41.61 -13.98
C GLY A 964 -12.36 42.34 -12.65
N VAL A 965 -11.31 42.46 -11.84
CA VAL A 965 -11.37 43.17 -10.54
C VAL A 965 -11.83 44.62 -10.71
N ALA A 966 -11.43 45.29 -11.80
CA ALA A 966 -11.87 46.65 -12.13
C ALA A 966 -13.40 46.72 -12.38
N THR A 967 -13.95 45.73 -13.10
CA THR A 967 -15.37 45.60 -13.41
C THR A 967 -16.21 45.38 -12.15
N ILE A 968 -15.74 44.48 -11.26
CA ILE A 968 -16.38 44.24 -9.95
C ILE A 968 -16.31 45.49 -9.08
N THR A 969 -15.18 46.20 -9.06
CA THR A 969 -15.01 47.42 -8.27
C THR A 969 -15.94 48.55 -8.77
N ALA A 970 -16.13 48.67 -10.08
CA ALA A 970 -17.08 49.62 -10.67
C ALA A 970 -18.53 49.27 -10.32
N TRP A 971 -18.90 47.99 -10.35
CA TRP A 971 -20.23 47.53 -9.90
C TRP A 971 -20.46 47.80 -8.41
N LEU A 972 -19.47 47.52 -7.54
CA LEU A 972 -19.58 47.77 -6.10
C LEU A 972 -19.82 49.25 -5.75
N ALA A 973 -19.46 50.19 -6.63
CA ALA A 973 -19.74 51.61 -6.44
C ALA A 973 -21.25 51.93 -6.51
N SER A 974 -22.04 51.14 -7.25
CA SER A 974 -23.51 51.28 -7.30
C SER A 974 -24.26 50.46 -6.24
N GLU A 975 -23.54 49.71 -5.40
CA GLU A 975 -24.11 48.78 -4.42
C GLU A 975 -24.17 49.32 -2.99
N ASP A 976 -24.94 48.66 -2.12
CA ASP A 976 -25.05 49.01 -0.69
C ASP A 976 -23.69 48.95 0.02
N ALA A 977 -23.51 49.80 1.04
CA ALA A 977 -22.26 49.92 1.78
C ALA A 977 -21.76 48.59 2.36
N VAL A 978 -22.69 47.73 2.82
CA VAL A 978 -22.37 46.42 3.41
C VAL A 978 -21.81 45.46 2.35
N VAL A 979 -22.40 45.45 1.15
CA VAL A 979 -21.93 44.60 0.04
C VAL A 979 -20.56 45.08 -0.44
N ARG A 980 -20.40 46.39 -0.56
CA ARG A 980 -19.14 47.04 -0.98
C ARG A 980 -17.98 46.72 -0.05
N GLU A 981 -18.19 46.86 1.26
CA GLU A 981 -17.15 46.61 2.27
C GLU A 981 -16.72 45.14 2.27
N ARG A 982 -17.69 44.21 2.29
CA ARG A 982 -17.44 42.78 2.47
C ARG A 982 -16.82 42.12 1.24
N ILE A 983 -17.33 42.44 0.05
CA ILE A 983 -16.75 41.95 -1.21
C ILE A 983 -15.37 42.61 -1.44
N GLY A 984 -15.22 43.89 -1.08
CA GLY A 984 -13.93 44.58 -1.12
C GLY A 984 -12.86 43.90 -0.25
N GLU A 985 -13.22 43.49 0.97
CA GLU A 985 -12.32 42.77 1.87
C GLU A 985 -11.95 41.38 1.32
N LEU A 986 -12.88 40.65 0.69
CA LEU A 986 -12.59 39.36 0.03
C LEU A 986 -11.60 39.51 -1.15
N ILE A 987 -11.73 40.59 -1.94
CA ILE A 987 -10.78 40.93 -3.02
C ILE A 987 -9.39 41.20 -2.43
N ARG A 988 -9.31 41.98 -1.35
CA ARG A 988 -8.05 42.33 -0.68
C ARG A 988 -7.35 41.08 -0.11
N ARG A 989 -8.08 40.22 0.60
CA ARG A 989 -7.55 38.99 1.20
C ARG A 989 -7.05 37.97 0.17
N ARG A 990 -7.73 37.84 -0.98
CA ARG A 990 -7.25 37.03 -2.10
C ARG A 990 -5.90 37.53 -2.63
N SER A 991 -5.73 38.85 -2.70
CA SER A 991 -4.52 39.50 -3.21
C SER A 991 -3.32 39.33 -2.26
N GLU A 992 -3.58 39.15 -0.96
CA GLU A 992 -2.56 39.05 0.10
C GLU A 992 -1.99 37.63 0.29
N GLY A 993 -2.51 36.61 -0.41
CA GLY A 993 -1.90 35.28 -0.51
C GLY A 993 -1.79 34.50 0.82
N SER A 994 -2.88 33.86 1.26
CA SER A 994 -2.79 32.73 2.19
C SER A 994 -2.48 31.46 1.41
N CYS A 995 -1.35 30.82 1.74
CA CYS A 995 -1.07 29.41 1.44
C CYS A 995 -2.20 28.51 1.93
#